data_AF-A0A1B2CTN7-F1
#
_entry.id   AF-A0A1B2CTN7-F1
#
_cell.length_a   1.000
_cell.length_b   1.000
_cell.length_c   1.000
_cell.angle_alpha   90.00
_cell.angle_beta   90.00
_cell.angle_gamma   90.00
#
_symmetry.space_group_name_H-M   'P 1'
#
loop_
_entity.id
_entity.type
_entity.pdbx_description
1 polymer ?
#
loop_
_entity_poly.entity_id
_entity_poly.type
_entity_poly.pdbx_seq_one_letter_code
_entity_poly.pdbx_strand_id
1 'polypeptide(L)'
;MNRAICTLFVLGLVACGSSAAPEPAKPEVEAPAPVADVLRRTTTDGGLALTNLSAQIASAERALARSPARLDLVKTAVGLLLSRAQFMGTYTDFTRVDQLTREALEVHPDSAEALLVRADFLSTVHRFDEALALLARAEQRGAQAQDERRATYWLATGREPERVLALREAQLTRVRTFGTLTALAAARAAVGEFARADALYVEALESYRDVSPLPVAWVAFQRGVMWGEMADKGAWARKLYEEAVRRVPDYVVANVHLAELEHEAGESEAAIARLVRLREHTEDPEVASRLSSFSQGAAQARYRSEADSGYGQLLQAHKAAFRDHAAEFYLGAGRDPELALELALENLAERDVPRAHLVALEAAWVADEKAEACAIAKRARRFDWNVNLQAQSPSTGATAAEARAREGPRPRRARSRHTTVTSLFAWALGRSQPASILRSRVPWFWTHEEQRRMSGLRRTLVGVLALSALTTACAEDGAQGKPGADGAPGENGSDGKEGADGLDGKDGASGSEGPEGQRGPGTSWLSFSDVGFARTNAEKHAVRASSRANLNGKELAIGFKTIIRSGQDPARADKSCDLEASPATCTGAMLDKAGELMRDEGGEPMVSNLNDFSSLLSAGDSKFLVHSYESYPATVYVTKLAQDEASGELSAMATKHVDFSSIDGLYRACAGSITPWGTHISAEEAQVDARTVDAATTWSELMATGRYGEIKLMGRYLGLDLADGDGNGEPDVDVDTFQSTYSSYFHGFAVEVAVDAAGEASVQKHYAMGRMGMELAYVMPDQRTAFLTDDVTNGGLFMFVADEAGNLEAGTLYAMRFHQRTVAGGALEGDIEWVDLGHATNAEIRALIHPASGARIKFQDIFDTEPVNESACSAGFTLVRANGDNEDLECLKLRPGMELAASRLETRRYSVLKGATAELTKEEGLTYDPELNRIYVALSDVSASMAAQSGGDNHIDVAPNRCGGVYALDVGPWVDLDGTLVTEYAAVNWYPLVVGQQVPAYPASSPYAGNSCSVGGLASPDNVTYLPKYQTLIIGEDTGRHQNDAMWSYHMPSGRLTRIMTTPYGSETTSPYWVTNFGGYGYLIGAVQHPYGESDQEKLSEPEASGAASWVGVIGPFPALD
;
A
#
# COMPACT_ATOMS: atom_id res chain seq x y z
N MET A 1 2.68 -38.84 -11.13
CA MET A 1 1.75 -39.55 -12.05
C MET A 1 2.41 -40.06 -13.33
N ASN A 2 3.02 -39.19 -14.14
CA ASN A 2 3.47 -39.42 -15.54
C ASN A 2 4.04 -40.82 -15.89
N ARG A 3 4.96 -41.40 -15.11
CA ARG A 3 5.58 -42.70 -15.43
C ARG A 3 4.57 -43.85 -15.60
N ALA A 4 3.47 -43.85 -14.86
CA ALA A 4 2.40 -44.83 -15.03
C ALA A 4 1.65 -44.59 -16.34
N ILE A 5 1.31 -43.33 -16.62
CA ILE A 5 0.56 -42.89 -17.81
C ILE A 5 1.35 -43.16 -19.10
N CYS A 6 2.66 -42.87 -19.13
CA CYS A 6 3.52 -43.20 -20.27
C CYS A 6 3.61 -44.72 -20.49
N THR A 7 3.59 -45.50 -19.41
CA THR A 7 3.54 -46.97 -19.49
C THR A 7 2.19 -47.43 -20.08
N LEU A 8 1.07 -46.82 -19.69
CA LEU A 8 -0.25 -47.08 -20.28
C LEU A 8 -0.35 -46.65 -21.76
N PHE A 9 0.23 -45.51 -22.15
CA PHE A 9 0.27 -45.07 -23.55
C PHE A 9 1.06 -46.06 -24.44
N VAL A 10 2.23 -46.50 -23.99
CA VAL A 10 3.05 -47.49 -24.71
C VAL A 10 2.37 -48.88 -24.72
N LEU A 11 1.81 -49.33 -23.59
CA LEU A 11 1.02 -50.57 -23.53
C LEU A 11 -0.20 -50.52 -24.45
N GLY A 12 -0.89 -49.38 -24.51
CA GLY A 12 -1.99 -49.11 -25.44
C GLY A 12 -1.54 -49.25 -26.89
N LEU A 13 -0.50 -48.50 -27.31
CA LEU A 13 0.03 -48.59 -28.68
C LEU A 13 0.40 -50.04 -29.08
N VAL A 14 1.05 -50.78 -28.17
CA VAL A 14 1.44 -52.18 -28.37
C VAL A 14 0.22 -53.11 -28.44
N ALA A 15 -0.74 -52.98 -27.52
CA ALA A 15 -1.97 -53.78 -27.50
C ALA A 15 -2.87 -53.50 -28.72
N CYS A 16 -2.87 -52.26 -29.21
CA CYS A 16 -3.54 -51.82 -30.44
C CYS A 16 -2.74 -52.17 -31.72
N GLY A 17 -1.77 -53.10 -31.65
CA GLY A 17 -1.07 -53.67 -32.79
C GLY A 17 -0.16 -52.69 -33.55
N SER A 18 0.28 -51.60 -32.92
CA SER A 18 1.12 -50.57 -33.54
C SER A 18 2.56 -50.63 -33.01
N SER A 19 3.54 -50.75 -33.91
CA SER A 19 4.94 -50.56 -33.53
C SER A 19 5.21 -49.09 -33.16
N ALA A 20 5.66 -48.84 -31.94
CA ALA A 20 6.28 -47.56 -31.60
C ALA A 20 7.55 -47.38 -32.47
N ALA A 21 7.71 -46.20 -33.08
CA ALA A 21 8.95 -45.85 -33.75
C ALA A 21 10.02 -45.50 -32.68
N PRO A 22 11.31 -45.82 -32.91
CA PRO A 22 12.38 -45.36 -32.03
C PRO A 22 12.50 -43.84 -32.14
N GLU A 23 12.38 -43.14 -31.02
CA GLU A 23 12.45 -41.68 -30.96
C GLU A 23 13.91 -41.20 -31.12
N PRO A 24 14.17 -40.11 -31.88
CA PRO A 24 15.50 -39.51 -31.92
C PRO A 24 15.85 -38.88 -30.57
N ALA A 25 17.13 -38.91 -30.18
CA ALA A 25 17.58 -38.26 -28.97
C ALA A 25 17.42 -36.73 -29.07
N LYS A 26 16.42 -36.20 -28.36
CA LYS A 26 16.16 -34.77 -28.23
C LYS A 26 17.27 -34.05 -27.43
N PRO A 27 17.52 -32.75 -27.67
CA PRO A 27 18.56 -32.00 -26.98
C PRO A 27 18.31 -31.93 -25.47
N GLU A 28 19.39 -31.72 -24.73
CA GLU A 28 19.37 -31.56 -23.28
C GLU A 28 18.62 -30.27 -22.91
N VAL A 29 17.52 -30.42 -22.15
CA VAL A 29 16.66 -29.30 -21.75
C VAL A 29 17.34 -28.56 -20.59
N GLU A 30 17.68 -27.29 -20.81
CA GLU A 30 18.30 -26.43 -19.81
C GLU A 30 17.41 -26.25 -18.57
N ALA A 31 18.05 -25.96 -17.42
CA ALA A 31 17.35 -25.73 -16.17
C ALA A 31 16.51 -24.44 -16.21
N PRO A 32 15.41 -24.35 -15.44
CA PRO A 32 14.58 -23.13 -15.38
C PRO A 32 15.43 -21.93 -14.96
N ALA A 33 15.18 -20.79 -15.59
CA ALA A 33 15.99 -19.59 -15.40
C ALA A 33 15.94 -19.11 -13.94
N PRO A 34 17.10 -18.80 -13.32
CA PRO A 34 17.17 -18.39 -11.93
C PRO A 34 16.63 -16.96 -11.78
N VAL A 35 15.54 -16.81 -11.02
CA VAL A 35 14.85 -15.53 -10.81
C VAL A 35 15.54 -14.71 -9.72
N ALA A 36 16.81 -14.36 -9.95
CA ALA A 36 17.68 -13.83 -8.90
C ALA A 36 17.15 -12.55 -8.24
N ASP A 37 16.57 -11.63 -9.00
CA ASP A 37 16.15 -10.32 -8.49
C ASP A 37 14.65 -10.21 -8.14
N VAL A 38 13.74 -10.87 -8.87
CA VAL A 38 12.31 -10.80 -8.51
C VAL A 38 11.98 -11.62 -7.25
N LEU A 39 12.78 -12.65 -6.94
CA LEU A 39 12.66 -13.36 -5.66
C LEU A 39 13.02 -12.49 -4.45
N ARG A 40 13.78 -11.40 -4.65
CA ARG A 40 14.19 -10.45 -3.59
C ARG A 40 13.12 -9.40 -3.26
N ARG A 41 12.20 -9.10 -4.18
CA ARG A 41 11.16 -8.07 -3.97
C ARG A 41 10.11 -8.55 -2.97
N THR A 42 9.86 -7.72 -1.96
CA THR A 42 8.78 -7.87 -0.98
C THR A 42 7.43 -7.58 -1.63
N THR A 43 6.61 -8.63 -1.73
CA THR A 43 5.17 -8.51 -1.98
C THR A 43 4.45 -8.37 -0.63
N THR A 44 3.20 -7.88 -0.61
CA THR A 44 2.32 -8.00 0.56
C THR A 44 2.27 -9.46 1.03
N ASP A 45 2.09 -9.69 2.33
CA ASP A 45 1.85 -11.04 2.85
C ASP A 45 0.63 -11.69 2.15
N GLY A 46 0.74 -12.98 1.84
CA GLY A 46 -0.30 -13.73 1.14
C GLY A 46 -1.61 -13.85 1.89
N GLY A 47 -1.57 -13.97 3.22
CA GLY A 47 -2.77 -14.00 4.07
C GLY A 47 -3.44 -12.64 4.14
N LEU A 48 -2.66 -11.56 4.27
CA LEU A 48 -3.16 -10.19 4.20
C LEU A 48 -3.77 -9.89 2.81
N ALA A 49 -3.13 -10.30 1.72
CA ALA A 49 -3.64 -10.10 0.37
C ALA A 49 -5.00 -10.80 0.12
N LEU A 50 -5.17 -12.05 0.58
CA LEU A 50 -6.46 -12.77 0.50
C LEU A 50 -7.54 -12.19 1.44
N THR A 51 -7.12 -11.66 2.59
CA THR A 51 -8.00 -10.92 3.51
C THR A 51 -8.50 -9.62 2.88
N ASN A 52 -7.60 -8.84 2.30
CA ASN A 52 -7.91 -7.59 1.58
C ASN A 52 -8.81 -7.85 0.38
N LEU A 53 -8.54 -8.89 -0.42
CA LEU A 53 -9.40 -9.32 -1.52
C LEU A 53 -10.84 -9.63 -1.04
N SER A 54 -10.98 -10.34 0.09
CA SER A 54 -12.30 -10.61 0.69
C SER A 54 -12.99 -9.35 1.22
N ALA A 55 -12.25 -8.39 1.76
CA ALA A 55 -12.77 -7.08 2.18
C ALA A 55 -13.22 -6.22 0.99
N GLN A 56 -12.47 -6.24 -0.12
CA GLN A 56 -12.82 -5.57 -1.38
C GLN A 56 -14.10 -6.16 -1.98
N ILE A 57 -14.25 -7.49 -2.03
CA ILE A 57 -15.49 -8.17 -2.45
C ILE A 57 -16.67 -7.69 -1.61
N ALA A 58 -16.53 -7.68 -0.28
CA ALA A 58 -17.57 -7.21 0.62
C ALA A 58 -17.91 -5.72 0.41
N SER A 59 -16.96 -4.90 -0.06
CA SER A 59 -17.21 -3.50 -0.41
C SER A 59 -17.92 -3.34 -1.76
N ALA A 60 -17.50 -4.10 -2.78
CA ALA A 60 -18.12 -4.12 -4.10
C ALA A 60 -19.57 -4.61 -4.05
N GLU A 61 -19.85 -5.66 -3.27
CA GLU A 61 -21.23 -6.14 -3.02
C GLU A 61 -22.10 -5.08 -2.31
N ARG A 62 -21.55 -4.35 -1.32
CA ARG A 62 -22.26 -3.22 -0.70
C ARG A 62 -22.51 -2.06 -1.66
N ALA A 63 -21.63 -1.82 -2.64
CA ALA A 63 -21.83 -0.81 -3.67
C ALA A 63 -22.91 -1.25 -4.67
N LEU A 64 -22.86 -2.50 -5.14
CA LEU A 64 -23.88 -3.11 -5.99
C LEU A 64 -25.27 -3.12 -5.33
N ALA A 65 -25.36 -3.46 -4.05
CA ALA A 65 -26.62 -3.43 -3.31
C ALA A 65 -27.28 -2.03 -3.26
N ARG A 66 -26.50 -0.95 -3.40
CA ARG A 66 -27.01 0.43 -3.52
C ARG A 66 -27.26 0.89 -4.96
N SER A 67 -26.74 0.18 -5.96
CA SER A 67 -26.78 0.60 -7.38
C SER A 67 -26.66 -0.60 -8.33
N PRO A 68 -27.62 -1.55 -8.33
CA PRO A 68 -27.47 -2.83 -9.01
C PRO A 68 -27.40 -2.73 -10.55
N ALA A 69 -27.85 -1.61 -11.13
CA ALA A 69 -27.78 -1.36 -12.56
C ALA A 69 -26.41 -0.84 -13.06
N ARG A 70 -25.43 -0.59 -12.17
CA ARG A 70 -24.10 -0.05 -12.55
C ARG A 70 -23.18 -1.16 -13.07
N LEU A 71 -23.01 -1.23 -14.39
CA LEU A 71 -22.22 -2.25 -15.08
C LEU A 71 -20.73 -2.24 -14.70
N ASP A 72 -20.19 -1.07 -14.38
CA ASP A 72 -18.84 -0.88 -13.84
C ASP A 72 -18.67 -1.53 -12.46
N LEU A 73 -19.66 -1.39 -11.56
CA LEU A 73 -19.64 -2.07 -10.27
C LEU A 73 -19.78 -3.60 -10.42
N VAL A 74 -20.57 -4.06 -11.40
CA VAL A 74 -20.68 -5.50 -11.72
C VAL A 74 -19.33 -6.03 -12.18
N LYS A 75 -18.69 -5.35 -13.14
CA LYS A 75 -17.37 -5.70 -13.68
C LYS A 75 -16.30 -5.81 -12.58
N THR A 76 -16.27 -4.85 -11.65
CA THR A 76 -15.36 -4.86 -10.49
C THR A 76 -15.64 -6.04 -9.55
N ALA A 77 -16.90 -6.26 -9.15
CA ALA A 77 -17.25 -7.40 -8.28
C ALA A 77 -16.93 -8.75 -8.93
N VAL A 78 -17.22 -8.90 -10.23
CA VAL A 78 -16.93 -10.11 -11.01
C VAL A 78 -15.42 -10.40 -11.05
N GLY A 79 -14.59 -9.38 -11.30
CA GLY A 79 -13.13 -9.54 -11.27
C GLY A 79 -12.63 -10.07 -9.92
N LEU A 80 -13.04 -9.42 -8.82
CA LEU A 80 -12.63 -9.78 -7.47
C LEU A 80 -13.11 -11.17 -7.05
N LEU A 81 -14.38 -11.51 -7.33
CA LEU A 81 -14.96 -12.83 -7.04
C LEU A 81 -14.22 -13.96 -7.79
N LEU A 82 -13.89 -13.75 -9.08
CA LEU A 82 -13.12 -14.73 -9.85
C LEU A 82 -11.67 -14.84 -9.36
N SER A 83 -11.03 -13.75 -8.93
CA SER A 83 -9.73 -13.80 -8.27
C SER A 83 -9.79 -14.62 -6.97
N ARG A 84 -10.82 -14.45 -6.13
CA ARG A 84 -10.91 -15.25 -4.89
C ARG A 84 -11.12 -16.73 -5.18
N ALA A 85 -12.01 -17.07 -6.10
CA ALA A 85 -12.22 -18.45 -6.54
C ALA A 85 -10.93 -19.10 -7.07
N GLN A 86 -10.09 -18.35 -7.81
CA GLN A 86 -8.81 -18.81 -8.35
C GLN A 86 -7.78 -19.20 -7.28
N PHE A 87 -7.68 -18.46 -6.18
CA PHE A 87 -6.68 -18.73 -5.13
C PHE A 87 -7.22 -19.57 -3.97
N MET A 88 -8.47 -19.37 -3.56
CA MET A 88 -9.07 -20.00 -2.37
C MET A 88 -10.03 -21.16 -2.69
N GLY A 89 -10.35 -21.43 -3.96
CA GLY A 89 -11.29 -22.51 -4.33
C GLY A 89 -12.72 -22.29 -3.81
N THR A 90 -13.17 -21.04 -3.75
CA THR A 90 -14.51 -20.63 -3.29
C THR A 90 -15.53 -20.67 -4.43
N TYR A 91 -15.93 -21.87 -4.85
CA TYR A 91 -16.78 -22.07 -6.03
C TYR A 91 -18.24 -21.57 -5.89
N THR A 92 -18.69 -21.21 -4.68
CA THR A 92 -19.91 -20.40 -4.49
C THR A 92 -19.79 -19.02 -5.15
N ASP A 93 -18.58 -18.46 -5.29
CA ASP A 93 -18.34 -17.21 -6.01
C ASP A 93 -18.69 -17.35 -7.51
N PHE A 94 -18.50 -18.53 -8.12
CA PHE A 94 -18.95 -18.76 -9.52
C PHE A 94 -20.47 -18.71 -9.66
N THR A 95 -21.22 -19.13 -8.63
CA THR A 95 -22.69 -18.98 -8.63
C THR A 95 -23.10 -17.51 -8.53
N ARG A 96 -22.39 -16.70 -7.71
CA ARG A 96 -22.64 -15.25 -7.61
C ARG A 96 -22.27 -14.51 -8.89
N VAL A 97 -21.15 -14.85 -9.53
CA VAL A 97 -20.75 -14.29 -10.83
C VAL A 97 -21.69 -14.70 -11.95
N ASP A 98 -22.18 -15.96 -11.97
CA ASP A 98 -23.17 -16.41 -12.95
C ASP A 98 -24.48 -15.62 -12.82
N GLN A 99 -24.92 -15.30 -11.60
CA GLN A 99 -26.05 -14.42 -11.34
C GLN A 99 -25.77 -13.00 -11.86
N LEU A 100 -24.72 -12.34 -11.34
CA LEU A 100 -24.41 -10.94 -11.65
C LEU A 100 -24.25 -10.68 -13.17
N THR A 101 -23.62 -11.61 -13.88
CA THR A 101 -23.41 -11.48 -15.33
C THR A 101 -24.63 -11.84 -16.18
N ARG A 102 -25.65 -12.51 -15.60
CA ARG A 102 -26.98 -12.65 -16.22
C ARG A 102 -27.83 -11.41 -15.96
N GLU A 103 -27.91 -10.95 -14.71
CA GLU A 103 -28.64 -9.72 -14.33
C GLU A 103 -28.14 -8.51 -15.13
N ALA A 104 -26.82 -8.36 -15.31
CA ALA A 104 -26.25 -7.30 -16.14
C ALA A 104 -26.67 -7.35 -17.62
N LEU A 105 -26.94 -8.53 -18.19
CA LEU A 105 -27.46 -8.68 -19.55
C LEU A 105 -28.98 -8.54 -19.66
N GLU A 106 -29.72 -8.74 -18.56
CA GLU A 106 -31.15 -8.43 -18.49
C GLU A 106 -31.39 -6.91 -18.39
N VAL A 107 -30.53 -6.19 -17.64
CA VAL A 107 -30.58 -4.72 -17.54
C VAL A 107 -29.97 -4.03 -18.76
N HIS A 108 -28.87 -4.57 -19.33
CA HIS A 108 -28.15 -3.96 -20.47
C HIS A 108 -28.06 -4.88 -21.71
N PRO A 109 -29.20 -5.30 -22.31
CA PRO A 109 -29.25 -6.39 -23.31
C PRO A 109 -28.52 -6.12 -24.64
N ASP A 110 -28.25 -4.86 -24.97
CA ASP A 110 -27.49 -4.46 -26.16
C ASP A 110 -26.10 -3.86 -25.83
N SER A 111 -25.68 -3.85 -24.56
CA SER A 111 -24.35 -3.37 -24.17
C SER A 111 -23.27 -4.36 -24.61
N ALA A 112 -22.36 -3.87 -25.45
CA ALA A 112 -21.16 -4.60 -25.82
C ALA A 112 -20.31 -5.01 -24.60
N GLU A 113 -20.20 -4.15 -23.59
CA GLU A 113 -19.42 -4.46 -22.38
C GLU A 113 -20.08 -5.55 -21.52
N ALA A 114 -21.41 -5.55 -21.35
CA ALA A 114 -22.11 -6.59 -20.61
C ALA A 114 -21.94 -7.98 -21.28
N LEU A 115 -21.91 -8.00 -22.62
CA LEU A 115 -21.62 -9.22 -23.40
C LEU A 115 -20.19 -9.70 -23.19
N LEU A 116 -19.20 -8.81 -23.09
CA LEU A 116 -17.80 -9.16 -22.81
C LEU A 116 -17.61 -9.70 -21.39
N VAL A 117 -18.17 -9.05 -20.36
CA VAL A 117 -18.05 -9.50 -18.96
C VAL A 117 -18.69 -10.88 -18.79
N ARG A 118 -19.81 -11.16 -19.48
CA ARG A 118 -20.40 -12.51 -19.50
C ARG A 118 -19.55 -13.53 -20.27
N ALA A 119 -18.94 -13.14 -21.40
CA ALA A 119 -18.06 -14.02 -22.17
C ALA A 119 -16.82 -14.45 -21.35
N ASP A 120 -16.22 -13.52 -20.61
CA ASP A 120 -15.06 -13.81 -19.75
C ASP A 120 -15.42 -14.82 -18.64
N PHE A 121 -16.56 -14.64 -17.96
CA PHE A 121 -17.04 -15.65 -17.00
C PHE A 121 -17.31 -17.02 -17.65
N LEU A 122 -18.00 -17.05 -18.79
CA LEU A 122 -18.29 -18.31 -19.49
C LEU A 122 -17.00 -19.04 -19.90
N SER A 123 -15.94 -18.33 -20.26
CA SER A 123 -14.61 -18.91 -20.46
C SER A 123 -14.02 -19.49 -19.17
N THR A 124 -14.16 -18.81 -18.03
CA THR A 124 -13.68 -19.34 -16.73
C THR A 124 -14.36 -20.65 -16.35
N VAL A 125 -15.65 -20.82 -16.65
CA VAL A 125 -16.38 -22.09 -16.44
C VAL A 125 -16.35 -23.04 -17.67
N HIS A 126 -15.37 -22.88 -18.56
CA HIS A 126 -15.11 -23.73 -19.74
C HIS A 126 -16.29 -23.88 -20.75
N ARG A 127 -17.18 -22.89 -20.83
CA ARG A 127 -18.28 -22.81 -21.82
C ARG A 127 -17.83 -22.00 -23.04
N PHE A 128 -16.75 -22.46 -23.69
CA PHE A 128 -16.00 -21.66 -24.67
C PHE A 128 -16.80 -21.31 -25.93
N ASP A 129 -17.57 -22.25 -26.50
CA ASP A 129 -18.35 -21.96 -27.71
C ASP A 129 -19.50 -20.96 -27.46
N GLU A 130 -20.05 -20.89 -26.24
CA GLU A 130 -20.98 -19.82 -25.84
C GLU A 130 -20.26 -18.48 -25.62
N ALA A 131 -19.07 -18.49 -25.00
CA ALA A 131 -18.25 -17.29 -24.86
C ALA A 131 -17.87 -16.70 -26.24
N LEU A 132 -17.48 -17.54 -27.20
CA LEU A 132 -17.21 -17.14 -28.59
C LEU A 132 -18.43 -16.50 -29.27
N ALA A 133 -19.63 -17.05 -29.05
CA ALA A 133 -20.88 -16.46 -29.57
C ALA A 133 -21.17 -15.07 -28.96
N LEU A 134 -20.88 -14.86 -27.68
CA LEU A 134 -21.01 -13.55 -27.04
C LEU A 134 -19.98 -12.53 -27.54
N LEU A 135 -18.73 -12.93 -27.81
CA LEU A 135 -17.74 -12.03 -28.43
C LEU A 135 -18.21 -11.56 -29.81
N ALA A 136 -18.69 -12.47 -30.65
CA ALA A 136 -19.24 -12.13 -31.97
C ALA A 136 -20.47 -11.20 -31.86
N ARG A 137 -21.32 -11.37 -30.83
CA ARG A 137 -22.44 -10.45 -30.56
C ARG A 137 -21.96 -9.08 -30.05
N ALA A 138 -20.89 -9.02 -29.24
CA ALA A 138 -20.31 -7.76 -28.76
C ALA A 138 -19.68 -6.95 -29.91
N GLU A 139 -19.00 -7.61 -30.84
CA GLU A 139 -18.50 -7.01 -32.09
C GLU A 139 -19.66 -6.46 -32.95
N GLN A 140 -20.77 -7.20 -33.07
CA GLN A 140 -22.05 -6.72 -33.66
C GLN A 140 -22.76 -5.62 -32.85
N ARG A 141 -22.23 -5.22 -31.70
CA ARG A 141 -22.68 -4.08 -30.87
C ARG A 141 -21.62 -2.97 -30.76
N GLY A 142 -20.58 -3.01 -31.60
CA GLY A 142 -19.58 -1.95 -31.70
C GLY A 142 -18.33 -2.16 -30.83
N ALA A 143 -18.14 -3.32 -30.21
CA ALA A 143 -16.83 -3.67 -29.66
C ALA A 143 -15.78 -3.76 -30.79
N GLN A 144 -14.54 -3.38 -30.47
CA GLN A 144 -13.38 -3.70 -31.33
C GLN A 144 -13.19 -5.22 -31.41
N ALA A 145 -12.46 -5.70 -32.42
CA ALA A 145 -12.23 -7.13 -32.63
C ALA A 145 -11.58 -7.80 -31.40
N GLN A 146 -12.24 -8.81 -30.84
CA GLN A 146 -11.86 -9.49 -29.60
C GLN A 146 -10.83 -10.61 -29.82
N ASP A 147 -9.86 -10.37 -30.70
CA ASP A 147 -8.82 -11.34 -31.10
C ASP A 147 -8.04 -11.88 -29.88
N GLU A 148 -7.80 -11.03 -28.88
CA GLU A 148 -7.01 -11.36 -27.70
C GLU A 148 -7.76 -12.27 -26.70
N ARG A 149 -9.10 -12.20 -26.67
CA ARG A 149 -9.98 -13.13 -25.93
C ARG A 149 -10.16 -14.42 -26.71
N ARG A 150 -10.42 -14.34 -28.02
CA ARG A 150 -10.53 -15.53 -28.90
C ARG A 150 -9.25 -16.37 -28.86
N ALA A 151 -8.07 -15.74 -28.84
CA ALA A 151 -6.79 -16.42 -28.64
C ALA A 151 -6.69 -17.18 -27.29
N THR A 152 -7.29 -16.67 -26.20
CA THR A 152 -7.36 -17.39 -24.91
C THR A 152 -8.23 -18.64 -25.02
N TYR A 153 -9.41 -18.51 -25.63
CA TYR A 153 -10.39 -19.61 -25.69
C TYR A 153 -9.90 -20.71 -26.65
N TRP A 154 -9.24 -20.34 -27.76
CA TRP A 154 -8.58 -21.26 -28.67
C TRP A 154 -7.41 -22.01 -28.01
N LEU A 155 -6.57 -21.31 -27.23
CA LEU A 155 -5.50 -21.95 -26.44
C LEU A 155 -6.05 -23.00 -25.46
N ALA A 156 -7.09 -22.64 -24.70
CA ALA A 156 -7.69 -23.51 -23.69
C ALA A 156 -8.41 -24.76 -24.26
N THR A 157 -8.80 -24.69 -25.53
CA THR A 157 -9.46 -25.78 -26.29
C THR A 157 -8.52 -26.55 -27.22
N GLY A 158 -7.28 -26.11 -27.39
CA GLY A 158 -6.31 -26.70 -28.34
C GLY A 158 -6.58 -26.35 -29.81
N ARG A 159 -7.43 -25.37 -30.09
CA ARG A 159 -7.81 -24.93 -31.43
C ARG A 159 -6.77 -23.91 -31.95
N GLU A 160 -6.45 -23.98 -33.25
CA GLU A 160 -5.56 -23.04 -33.98
C GLU A 160 -4.25 -22.56 -33.26
N PRO A 161 -3.41 -23.44 -32.68
CA PRO A 161 -2.28 -23.03 -31.83
C PRO A 161 -1.27 -22.09 -32.51
N GLU A 162 -0.92 -22.32 -33.79
CA GLU A 162 -0.04 -21.43 -34.57
C GLU A 162 -0.62 -20.02 -34.73
N ARG A 163 -1.95 -19.91 -34.84
CA ARG A 163 -2.65 -18.62 -34.95
C ARG A 163 -2.68 -17.91 -33.60
N VAL A 164 -2.90 -18.64 -32.52
CA VAL A 164 -2.79 -18.12 -31.14
C VAL A 164 -1.39 -17.55 -30.92
N LEU A 165 -0.35 -18.30 -31.29
CA LEU A 165 1.05 -17.89 -31.16
C LEU A 165 1.31 -16.57 -31.93
N ALA A 166 0.97 -16.52 -33.22
CA ALA A 166 1.14 -15.33 -34.04
C ALA A 166 0.34 -14.11 -33.51
N LEU A 167 -0.86 -14.31 -32.98
CA LEU A 167 -1.66 -13.26 -32.35
C LEU A 167 -0.99 -12.73 -31.06
N ARG A 168 -0.39 -13.60 -30.24
CA ARG A 168 0.32 -13.20 -29.02
C ARG A 168 1.66 -12.52 -29.32
N GLU A 169 2.39 -12.96 -30.35
CA GLU A 169 3.59 -12.26 -30.84
C GLU A 169 3.24 -10.85 -31.33
N ALA A 170 2.18 -10.71 -32.14
CA ALA A 170 1.67 -9.43 -32.61
C ALA A 170 1.04 -8.56 -31.50
N GLN A 171 0.61 -9.15 -30.38
CA GLN A 171 0.17 -8.43 -29.18
C GLN A 171 1.37 -7.89 -28.40
N LEU A 172 2.36 -8.74 -28.10
CA LEU A 172 3.57 -8.37 -27.37
C LEU A 172 4.42 -7.33 -28.12
N THR A 173 4.37 -7.32 -29.46
CA THR A 173 5.03 -6.31 -30.30
C THR A 173 4.32 -4.96 -30.26
N ARG A 174 3.01 -4.92 -29.98
CA ARG A 174 2.24 -3.67 -29.84
C ARG A 174 2.35 -3.08 -28.43
N VAL A 175 2.24 -3.92 -27.40
CA VAL A 175 2.33 -3.49 -25.99
C VAL A 175 3.04 -4.58 -25.17
N ARG A 176 4.11 -4.22 -24.46
CA ARG A 176 4.88 -5.12 -23.59
C ARG A 176 4.48 -4.92 -22.14
N THR A 177 3.72 -5.86 -21.58
CA THR A 177 3.27 -5.85 -20.18
C THR A 177 3.35 -7.25 -19.59
N PHE A 178 3.26 -7.35 -18.26
CA PHE A 178 3.06 -8.63 -17.55
C PHE A 178 1.99 -9.52 -18.21
N GLY A 179 0.86 -8.94 -18.61
CA GLY A 179 -0.24 -9.67 -19.25
C GLY A 179 0.11 -10.18 -20.66
N THR A 180 0.81 -9.39 -21.49
CA THR A 180 1.16 -9.84 -22.85
C THR A 180 2.34 -10.81 -22.86
N LEU A 181 3.28 -10.67 -21.91
CA LEU A 181 4.38 -11.61 -21.67
C LEU A 181 3.86 -12.97 -21.20
N THR A 182 3.04 -13.01 -20.14
CA THR A 182 2.46 -14.27 -19.60
C THR A 182 1.53 -14.95 -20.61
N ALA A 183 0.76 -14.19 -21.39
CA ALA A 183 -0.11 -14.75 -22.43
C ALA A 183 0.67 -15.35 -23.62
N LEU A 184 1.83 -14.79 -23.99
CA LEU A 184 2.74 -15.42 -24.95
C LEU A 184 3.47 -16.62 -24.34
N ALA A 185 3.87 -16.56 -23.06
CA ALA A 185 4.49 -17.67 -22.35
C ALA A 185 3.58 -18.92 -22.33
N ALA A 186 2.29 -18.74 -22.01
CA ALA A 186 1.30 -19.81 -22.05
C ALA A 186 1.11 -20.39 -23.47
N ALA A 187 1.10 -19.53 -24.51
CA ALA A 187 1.03 -19.98 -25.90
C ALA A 187 2.27 -20.79 -26.33
N ARG A 188 3.47 -20.34 -25.95
CA ARG A 188 4.75 -21.06 -26.18
C ARG A 188 4.79 -22.40 -25.44
N ALA A 189 4.30 -22.45 -24.20
CA ALA A 189 4.23 -23.69 -23.41
C ALA A 189 3.32 -24.74 -24.09
N ALA A 190 2.17 -24.33 -24.62
CA ALA A 190 1.22 -25.23 -25.28
C ALA A 190 1.74 -25.85 -26.59
N VAL A 191 2.74 -25.24 -27.24
CA VAL A 191 3.44 -25.80 -28.42
C VAL A 191 4.78 -26.47 -28.06
N GLY A 192 5.09 -26.62 -26.76
CA GLY A 192 6.29 -27.33 -26.28
C GLY A 192 7.57 -26.48 -26.23
N GLU A 193 7.51 -25.16 -26.47
CA GLU A 193 8.66 -24.25 -26.40
C GLU A 193 9.01 -23.84 -24.96
N PHE A 194 9.11 -24.81 -24.05
CA PHE A 194 9.15 -24.60 -22.59
C PHE A 194 10.25 -23.64 -22.12
N ALA A 195 11.45 -23.67 -22.69
CA ALA A 195 12.53 -22.75 -22.30
C ALA A 195 12.24 -21.29 -22.68
N ARG A 196 11.57 -21.05 -23.82
CA ARG A 196 11.15 -19.70 -24.25
C ARG A 196 9.94 -19.22 -23.45
N ALA A 197 9.02 -20.12 -23.11
CA ALA A 197 7.93 -19.83 -22.19
C ALA A 197 8.46 -19.46 -20.79
N ASP A 198 9.44 -20.21 -20.27
CA ASP A 198 10.08 -19.92 -18.98
C ASP A 198 10.75 -18.54 -18.96
N ALA A 199 11.51 -18.21 -20.01
CA ALA A 199 12.13 -16.88 -20.17
C ALA A 199 11.08 -15.75 -20.20
N LEU A 200 9.96 -15.93 -20.90
CA LEU A 200 8.86 -14.95 -20.93
C LEU A 200 8.12 -14.84 -19.59
N TYR A 201 8.03 -15.92 -18.80
CA TYR A 201 7.51 -15.87 -17.44
C TYR A 201 8.48 -15.17 -16.47
N VAL A 202 9.80 -15.33 -16.64
CA VAL A 202 10.80 -14.59 -15.87
C VAL A 202 10.79 -13.12 -16.25
N GLU A 203 10.73 -12.77 -17.54
CA GLU A 203 10.60 -11.38 -18.00
C GLU A 203 9.28 -10.75 -17.51
N ALA A 204 8.19 -11.51 -17.46
CA ALA A 204 6.94 -11.04 -16.85
C ALA A 204 7.15 -10.66 -15.39
N LEU A 205 7.78 -11.52 -14.59
CA LEU A 205 8.16 -11.23 -13.21
C LEU A 205 9.09 -10.01 -13.11
N GLU A 206 10.09 -9.87 -13.99
CA GLU A 206 11.03 -8.74 -14.04
C GLU A 206 10.36 -7.42 -14.45
N SER A 207 9.22 -7.49 -15.16
CA SER A 207 8.37 -6.36 -15.54
C SER A 207 7.26 -6.04 -14.52
N TYR A 208 7.02 -6.89 -13.53
CA TYR A 208 5.98 -6.69 -12.52
C TYR A 208 6.40 -5.64 -11.46
N ARG A 209 5.49 -4.75 -11.05
CA ARG A 209 5.76 -3.56 -10.21
C ARG A 209 4.78 -3.34 -9.05
N ASP A 210 3.71 -4.13 -8.97
CA ASP A 210 2.68 -4.06 -7.92
C ASP A 210 3.04 -5.05 -6.78
N VAL A 211 2.79 -4.69 -5.52
CA VAL A 211 3.12 -5.57 -4.36
C VAL A 211 2.22 -6.80 -4.22
N SER A 212 1.13 -6.94 -4.97
CA SER A 212 0.23 -8.07 -4.82
C SER A 212 0.97 -9.41 -5.00
N PRO A 213 0.96 -10.31 -4.00
CA PRO A 213 1.61 -11.62 -4.11
C PRO A 213 0.89 -12.53 -5.12
N LEU A 214 -0.36 -12.19 -5.50
CA LEU A 214 -1.23 -13.06 -6.28
C LEU A 214 -0.68 -13.30 -7.70
N PRO A 215 -0.28 -12.31 -8.52
CA PRO A 215 0.26 -12.57 -9.85
C PRO A 215 1.64 -13.23 -9.83
N VAL A 216 2.47 -12.92 -8.81
CA VAL A 216 3.78 -13.56 -8.60
C VAL A 216 3.61 -15.05 -8.27
N ALA A 217 2.74 -15.37 -7.32
CA ALA A 217 2.41 -16.75 -6.97
C ALA A 217 1.75 -17.50 -8.14
N TRP A 218 0.91 -16.83 -8.92
CA TRP A 218 0.32 -17.41 -10.12
C TRP A 218 1.37 -17.73 -11.19
N VAL A 219 2.34 -16.85 -11.49
CA VAL A 219 3.41 -17.17 -12.45
C VAL A 219 4.31 -18.29 -11.92
N ALA A 220 4.64 -18.30 -10.63
CA ALA A 220 5.36 -19.41 -10.01
C ALA A 220 4.58 -20.74 -10.18
N PHE A 221 3.26 -20.72 -9.94
CA PHE A 221 2.38 -21.86 -10.16
C PHE A 221 2.31 -22.29 -11.65
N GLN A 222 2.13 -21.37 -12.60
CA GLN A 222 2.08 -21.68 -14.03
C GLN A 222 3.40 -22.28 -14.55
N ARG A 223 4.55 -21.75 -14.11
CA ARG A 223 5.87 -22.37 -14.39
C ARG A 223 5.95 -23.76 -13.77
N GLY A 224 5.41 -23.96 -12.56
CA GLY A 224 5.30 -25.26 -11.90
C GLY A 224 4.52 -26.28 -12.72
N VAL A 225 3.32 -25.92 -13.19
CA VAL A 225 2.47 -26.76 -14.06
C VAL A 225 3.17 -27.06 -15.38
N MET A 226 3.75 -26.05 -16.03
CA MET A 226 4.50 -26.21 -17.29
C MET A 226 5.66 -27.21 -17.13
N TRP A 227 6.51 -27.03 -16.12
CA TRP A 227 7.65 -27.92 -15.92
C TRP A 227 7.24 -29.30 -15.39
N GLY A 228 6.23 -29.38 -14.52
CA GLY A 228 5.79 -30.62 -13.88
C GLY A 228 4.94 -31.50 -14.78
N GLU A 229 3.83 -30.97 -15.29
CA GLU A 229 2.86 -31.72 -16.09
C GLU A 229 3.29 -31.82 -17.55
N MET A 230 3.73 -30.73 -18.17
CA MET A 230 3.96 -30.68 -19.62
C MET A 230 5.37 -31.16 -20.03
N ALA A 231 6.36 -31.05 -19.15
CA ALA A 231 7.77 -31.36 -19.44
C ALA A 231 8.39 -32.49 -18.59
N ASP A 232 7.61 -33.14 -17.72
CA ASP A 232 8.02 -34.23 -16.81
C ASP A 232 9.21 -33.88 -15.88
N LYS A 233 9.22 -32.67 -15.32
CA LYS A 233 10.27 -32.12 -14.43
C LYS A 233 9.75 -31.87 -13.01
N GLY A 234 9.13 -32.87 -12.38
CA GLY A 234 8.57 -32.76 -11.02
C GLY A 234 9.53 -32.15 -9.96
N ALA A 235 10.84 -32.43 -10.05
CA ALA A 235 11.85 -31.86 -9.16
C ALA A 235 12.13 -30.36 -9.37
N TRP A 236 11.76 -29.79 -10.52
CA TRP A 236 11.76 -28.35 -10.78
C TRP A 236 10.42 -27.73 -10.39
N ALA A 237 9.31 -28.39 -10.77
CA ALA A 237 7.95 -27.99 -10.41
C ALA A 237 7.75 -27.83 -8.91
N ARG A 238 8.28 -28.77 -8.10
CA ARG A 238 8.23 -28.69 -6.63
C ARG A 238 8.72 -27.34 -6.09
N LYS A 239 9.88 -26.85 -6.55
CA LYS A 239 10.44 -25.56 -6.10
C LYS A 239 9.58 -24.36 -6.49
N LEU A 240 8.89 -24.46 -7.63
CA LEU A 240 8.03 -23.42 -8.16
C LEU A 240 6.68 -23.40 -7.43
N TYR A 241 6.16 -24.55 -7.02
CA TYR A 241 5.02 -24.64 -6.10
C TYR A 241 5.40 -24.22 -4.66
N GLU A 242 6.60 -24.57 -4.19
CA GLU A 242 7.13 -24.09 -2.90
C GLU A 242 7.23 -22.55 -2.88
N GLU A 243 7.67 -21.89 -3.96
CA GLU A 243 7.63 -20.43 -4.09
C GLU A 243 6.20 -19.87 -4.17
N ALA A 244 5.30 -20.49 -4.96
CA ALA A 244 3.91 -20.06 -5.05
C ALA A 244 3.20 -20.09 -3.69
N VAL A 245 3.42 -21.15 -2.91
CA VAL A 245 2.90 -21.30 -1.54
C VAL A 245 3.63 -20.40 -0.55
N ARG A 246 4.93 -20.12 -0.72
CA ARG A 246 5.66 -19.13 0.12
C ARG A 246 5.09 -17.71 -0.07
N ARG A 247 4.69 -17.36 -1.30
CA ARG A 247 4.07 -16.07 -1.62
C ARG A 247 2.61 -15.98 -1.16
N VAL A 248 1.84 -17.06 -1.34
CA VAL A 248 0.42 -17.14 -0.95
C VAL A 248 0.17 -18.46 -0.21
N PRO A 249 0.30 -18.48 1.14
CA PRO A 249 0.24 -19.71 1.94
C PRO A 249 -1.01 -20.55 1.73
N ASP A 250 -2.17 -19.89 1.54
CA ASP A 250 -3.46 -20.53 1.34
C ASP A 250 -3.87 -20.65 -0.15
N TYR A 251 -2.92 -20.55 -1.09
CA TYR A 251 -3.17 -20.85 -2.51
C TYR A 251 -3.46 -22.35 -2.66
N VAL A 252 -4.74 -22.69 -2.78
CA VAL A 252 -5.24 -24.07 -2.66
C VAL A 252 -4.63 -24.98 -3.73
N VAL A 253 -4.73 -24.59 -5.01
CA VAL A 253 -4.26 -25.42 -6.13
C VAL A 253 -2.74 -25.64 -6.10
N ALA A 254 -1.96 -24.61 -5.73
CA ALA A 254 -0.52 -24.73 -5.59
C ALA A 254 -0.12 -25.66 -4.43
N ASN A 255 -0.83 -25.61 -3.31
CA ASN A 255 -0.65 -26.55 -2.20
C ASN A 255 -1.10 -27.98 -2.54
N VAL A 256 -2.16 -28.15 -3.35
CA VAL A 256 -2.62 -29.45 -3.84
C VAL A 256 -1.50 -30.13 -4.62
N HIS A 257 -0.96 -29.49 -5.66
CA HIS A 257 0.12 -30.06 -6.47
C HIS A 257 1.44 -30.19 -5.70
N LEU A 258 1.71 -29.34 -4.71
CA LEU A 258 2.85 -29.54 -3.79
C LEU A 258 2.66 -30.80 -2.92
N ALA A 259 1.46 -31.01 -2.36
CA ALA A 259 1.14 -32.19 -1.55
C ALA A 259 1.27 -33.50 -2.35
N GLU A 260 0.97 -33.49 -3.66
CA GLU A 260 1.22 -34.63 -4.55
C GLU A 260 2.72 -34.96 -4.64
N LEU A 261 3.57 -33.96 -4.87
CA LEU A 261 5.02 -34.16 -4.99
C LEU A 261 5.69 -34.46 -3.65
N GLU A 262 5.14 -33.98 -2.54
CA GLU A 262 5.51 -34.40 -1.17
C GLU A 262 5.14 -35.88 -0.95
N HIS A 263 3.91 -36.30 -1.31
CA HIS A 263 3.48 -37.69 -1.19
C HIS A 263 4.27 -38.66 -2.09
N GLU A 264 4.53 -38.30 -3.36
CA GLU A 264 5.37 -39.11 -4.27
C GLU A 264 6.84 -39.19 -3.80
N ALA A 265 7.33 -38.19 -3.06
CA ALA A 265 8.64 -38.24 -2.39
C ALA A 265 8.66 -39.09 -1.09
N GLY A 266 7.48 -39.55 -0.62
CA GLY A 266 7.31 -40.31 0.62
C GLY A 266 6.99 -39.46 1.85
N GLU A 267 6.89 -38.14 1.73
CA GLU A 267 6.68 -37.16 2.80
C GLU A 267 5.18 -37.04 3.18
N SER A 268 4.49 -38.18 3.24
CA SER A 268 3.03 -38.27 3.32
C SER A 268 2.41 -37.55 4.52
N GLU A 269 3.12 -37.48 5.65
CA GLU A 269 2.63 -36.76 6.84
C GLU A 269 2.59 -35.24 6.60
N ALA A 270 3.55 -34.68 5.85
CA ALA A 270 3.57 -33.27 5.47
C ALA A 270 2.46 -32.97 4.46
N ALA A 271 2.33 -33.79 3.42
CA ALA A 271 1.27 -33.68 2.40
C ALA A 271 -0.14 -33.71 3.03
N ILE A 272 -0.39 -34.63 3.97
CA ILE A 272 -1.66 -34.71 4.70
C ILE A 272 -1.86 -33.48 5.60
N ALA A 273 -0.84 -33.06 6.36
CA ALA A 273 -0.95 -31.89 7.23
C ALA A 273 -1.21 -30.58 6.46
N ARG A 274 -0.60 -30.43 5.27
CA ARG A 274 -0.83 -29.32 4.33
C ARG A 274 -2.29 -29.25 3.89
N LEU A 275 -2.84 -30.37 3.40
CA LEU A 275 -4.22 -30.42 2.91
C LEU A 275 -5.26 -30.33 4.04
N VAL A 276 -4.99 -30.91 5.23
CA VAL A 276 -5.89 -30.80 6.40
C VAL A 276 -6.09 -29.34 6.83
N ARG A 277 -5.05 -28.49 6.75
CA ARG A 277 -5.15 -27.05 7.04
C ARG A 277 -6.15 -26.34 6.11
N LEU A 278 -5.97 -26.50 4.80
CA LEU A 278 -6.74 -25.77 3.79
C LEU A 278 -8.22 -26.15 3.78
N ARG A 279 -8.52 -27.40 4.16
CA ARG A 279 -9.87 -27.98 4.22
C ARG A 279 -10.88 -27.20 5.09
N GLU A 280 -10.43 -26.31 5.97
CA GLU A 280 -11.34 -25.46 6.77
C GLU A 280 -11.68 -24.13 6.10
N HIS A 281 -11.03 -23.79 4.97
CA HIS A 281 -11.08 -22.46 4.32
C HIS A 281 -11.30 -22.52 2.80
N THR A 282 -11.62 -23.68 2.23
CA THR A 282 -11.88 -23.88 0.79
C THR A 282 -13.13 -24.73 0.55
N GLU A 283 -13.75 -24.56 -0.61
CA GLU A 283 -14.87 -25.39 -1.09
C GLU A 283 -14.41 -26.43 -2.12
N ASP A 284 -13.10 -26.51 -2.41
CA ASP A 284 -12.53 -27.36 -3.44
C ASP A 284 -12.52 -28.86 -3.04
N PRO A 285 -13.29 -29.73 -3.73
CA PRO A 285 -13.30 -31.17 -3.44
C PRO A 285 -11.98 -31.86 -3.76
N GLU A 286 -11.05 -31.24 -4.50
CA GLU A 286 -9.75 -31.84 -4.77
C GLU A 286 -8.90 -31.98 -3.51
N VAL A 287 -9.01 -31.05 -2.55
CA VAL A 287 -8.36 -31.18 -1.24
C VAL A 287 -8.84 -32.44 -0.52
N ALA A 288 -10.14 -32.73 -0.56
CA ALA A 288 -10.71 -33.98 -0.03
C ALA A 288 -10.34 -35.21 -0.89
N SER A 289 -10.23 -35.07 -2.21
CA SER A 289 -9.79 -36.12 -3.15
C SER A 289 -8.38 -36.61 -2.84
N ARG A 290 -7.41 -35.69 -2.79
CA ARG A 290 -6.01 -36.01 -2.49
C ARG A 290 -5.86 -36.49 -1.03
N LEU A 291 -6.59 -35.91 -0.06
CA LEU A 291 -6.66 -36.45 1.32
C LEU A 291 -7.20 -37.88 1.39
N SER A 292 -8.20 -38.23 0.59
CA SER A 292 -8.71 -39.60 0.48
C SER A 292 -7.65 -40.55 -0.08
N SER A 293 -6.90 -40.12 -1.09
CA SER A 293 -5.82 -40.90 -1.71
C SER A 293 -4.64 -41.14 -0.76
N PHE A 294 -4.25 -40.14 0.04
CA PHE A 294 -3.11 -40.25 0.97
C PHE A 294 -3.49 -40.93 2.31
N SER A 295 -4.76 -40.86 2.73
CA SER A 295 -5.26 -41.44 3.97
C SER A 295 -5.54 -42.94 3.89
N GLN A 296 -5.78 -43.58 5.05
CA GLN A 296 -6.24 -44.97 5.14
C GLN A 296 -7.48 -45.10 6.04
N GLY A 297 -8.16 -46.25 5.94
CA GLY A 297 -9.25 -46.63 6.84
C GLY A 297 -10.43 -45.65 6.88
N ALA A 298 -10.88 -45.30 8.08
CA ALA A 298 -12.04 -44.43 8.29
C ALA A 298 -11.83 -42.99 7.78
N ALA A 299 -10.60 -42.47 7.85
CA ALA A 299 -10.27 -41.14 7.33
C ALA A 299 -10.42 -41.09 5.80
N GLN A 300 -9.85 -42.07 5.08
CA GLN A 300 -10.05 -42.22 3.65
C GLN A 300 -11.54 -42.35 3.27
N ALA A 301 -12.31 -43.15 4.00
CA ALA A 301 -13.73 -43.32 3.72
C ALA A 301 -14.54 -42.01 3.89
N ARG A 302 -14.20 -41.20 4.91
CA ARG A 302 -14.76 -39.85 5.10
C ARG A 302 -14.40 -38.93 3.94
N TYR A 303 -13.11 -38.74 3.68
CA TYR A 303 -12.65 -37.78 2.66
C TYR A 303 -13.14 -38.15 1.25
N ARG A 304 -13.28 -39.45 0.92
CA ARG A 304 -13.93 -39.88 -0.33
C ARG A 304 -15.37 -39.38 -0.43
N SER A 305 -16.18 -39.60 0.61
CA SER A 305 -17.59 -39.18 0.63
C SER A 305 -17.74 -37.65 0.60
N GLU A 306 -16.73 -36.93 1.06
CA GLU A 306 -16.66 -35.47 1.07
C GLU A 306 -16.34 -34.93 -0.35
N ALA A 307 -15.32 -35.48 -0.99
CA ALA A 307 -14.95 -35.18 -2.39
C ALA A 307 -16.07 -35.55 -3.38
N ASP A 308 -16.67 -36.72 -3.23
CA ASP A 308 -17.80 -37.21 -4.04
C ASP A 308 -19.01 -36.25 -3.96
N SER A 309 -19.35 -35.80 -2.76
CA SER A 309 -20.43 -34.82 -2.57
C SER A 309 -20.11 -33.46 -3.17
N GLY A 310 -18.84 -33.01 -3.11
CA GLY A 310 -18.40 -31.75 -3.70
C GLY A 310 -18.37 -31.79 -5.24
N TYR A 311 -17.71 -32.78 -5.85
CA TYR A 311 -17.75 -32.95 -7.31
C TYR A 311 -19.19 -33.17 -7.81
N GLY A 312 -20.02 -33.92 -7.09
CA GLY A 312 -21.43 -34.09 -7.42
C GLY A 312 -22.23 -32.78 -7.47
N GLN A 313 -21.88 -31.77 -6.65
CA GLN A 313 -22.48 -30.43 -6.70
C GLN A 313 -21.89 -29.59 -7.84
N LEU A 314 -20.56 -29.58 -8.00
CA LEU A 314 -19.88 -28.82 -9.05
C LEU A 314 -20.22 -29.30 -10.46
N LEU A 315 -20.45 -30.61 -10.65
CA LEU A 315 -20.92 -31.17 -11.92
C LEU A 315 -22.37 -30.77 -12.25
N GLN A 316 -23.21 -30.48 -11.24
CA GLN A 316 -24.57 -29.97 -11.46
C GLN A 316 -24.58 -28.47 -11.82
N ALA A 317 -23.74 -27.66 -11.17
CA ALA A 317 -23.67 -26.22 -11.43
C ALA A 317 -22.85 -25.87 -12.69
N HIS A 318 -21.70 -26.52 -12.87
CA HIS A 318 -20.63 -26.08 -13.78
C HIS A 318 -19.88 -27.26 -14.44
N LYS A 319 -20.61 -28.30 -14.93
CA LYS A 319 -20.03 -29.57 -15.47
C LYS A 319 -18.78 -29.40 -16.34
N ALA A 320 -18.81 -28.45 -17.28
CA ALA A 320 -17.73 -28.22 -18.25
C ALA A 320 -16.38 -27.81 -17.61
N ALA A 321 -16.42 -27.12 -16.47
CA ALA A 321 -15.24 -26.70 -15.71
C ALA A 321 -14.58 -27.90 -15.02
N PHE A 322 -15.37 -28.69 -14.29
CA PHE A 322 -14.86 -29.63 -13.28
C PHE A 322 -14.72 -31.08 -13.74
N ARG A 323 -15.28 -31.46 -14.90
CA ARG A 323 -15.23 -32.83 -15.46
C ARG A 323 -13.82 -33.44 -15.57
N ASP A 324 -12.77 -32.62 -15.76
CA ASP A 324 -11.37 -33.10 -15.85
C ASP A 324 -10.90 -33.66 -14.49
N HIS A 325 -10.97 -32.83 -13.44
CA HIS A 325 -10.60 -33.18 -12.08
C HIS A 325 -11.55 -34.20 -11.44
N ALA A 326 -12.84 -34.14 -11.79
CA ALA A 326 -13.83 -35.13 -11.39
C ALA A 326 -13.55 -36.51 -12.03
N ALA A 327 -13.13 -36.57 -13.30
CA ALA A 327 -12.70 -37.83 -13.91
C ALA A 327 -11.50 -38.43 -13.18
N GLU A 328 -10.45 -37.64 -12.88
CA GLU A 328 -9.31 -38.09 -12.06
C GLU A 328 -9.76 -38.65 -10.69
N PHE A 329 -10.68 -37.95 -10.00
CA PHE A 329 -11.26 -38.43 -8.74
C PHE A 329 -11.99 -39.77 -8.92
N TYR A 330 -12.87 -39.89 -9.90
CA TYR A 330 -13.68 -41.09 -10.10
C TYR A 330 -12.85 -42.30 -10.59
N LEU A 331 -11.75 -42.09 -11.32
CA LEU A 331 -10.76 -43.16 -11.59
C LEU A 331 -10.05 -43.63 -10.32
N GLY A 332 -9.60 -42.70 -9.47
CA GLY A 332 -8.79 -43.00 -8.29
C GLY A 332 -9.61 -43.25 -7.02
N ALA A 333 -9.95 -42.17 -6.33
CA ALA A 333 -10.53 -42.22 -4.99
C ALA A 333 -12.02 -42.58 -4.97
N GLY A 334 -12.81 -42.07 -5.93
CA GLY A 334 -14.26 -42.29 -6.06
C GLY A 334 -14.62 -43.71 -6.50
N ARG A 335 -13.86 -44.28 -7.44
CA ARG A 335 -13.98 -45.65 -7.98
C ARG A 335 -15.23 -45.89 -8.83
N ASP A 336 -15.55 -44.94 -9.70
CA ASP A 336 -16.55 -45.06 -10.76
C ASP A 336 -15.89 -44.84 -12.14
N PRO A 337 -15.33 -45.90 -12.76
CA PRO A 337 -14.62 -45.76 -14.03
C PRO A 337 -15.57 -45.54 -15.22
N GLU A 338 -16.86 -45.86 -15.09
CA GLU A 338 -17.87 -45.61 -16.13
C GLU A 338 -18.19 -44.11 -16.19
N LEU A 339 -18.49 -43.50 -15.03
CA LEU A 339 -18.69 -42.04 -14.91
C LEU A 339 -17.41 -41.27 -15.27
N ALA A 340 -16.24 -41.75 -14.83
CA ALA A 340 -14.96 -41.11 -15.18
C ALA A 340 -14.72 -41.10 -16.71
N LEU A 341 -15.08 -42.16 -17.42
CA LEU A 341 -14.98 -42.23 -18.87
C LEU A 341 -15.95 -41.27 -19.57
N GLU A 342 -17.19 -41.16 -19.10
CA GLU A 342 -18.15 -40.14 -19.60
C GLU A 342 -17.54 -38.73 -19.49
N LEU A 343 -17.11 -38.36 -18.29
CA LEU A 343 -16.57 -37.03 -17.99
C LEU A 343 -15.29 -36.71 -18.77
N ALA A 344 -14.41 -37.69 -18.93
CA ALA A 344 -13.17 -37.52 -19.69
C ALA A 344 -13.40 -37.44 -21.20
N LEU A 345 -14.35 -38.21 -21.77
CA LEU A 345 -14.72 -38.11 -23.18
C LEU A 345 -15.41 -36.77 -23.48
N GLU A 346 -16.28 -36.29 -22.60
CA GLU A 346 -16.84 -34.92 -22.71
C GLU A 346 -15.75 -33.85 -22.68
N ASN A 347 -14.75 -33.98 -21.80
CA ASN A 347 -13.64 -33.02 -21.74
C ASN A 347 -12.80 -33.04 -23.02
N LEU A 348 -12.50 -34.24 -23.54
CA LEU A 348 -11.76 -34.46 -24.79
C LEU A 348 -12.53 -34.01 -26.06
N ALA A 349 -13.85 -33.88 -25.99
CA ALA A 349 -14.66 -33.35 -27.09
C ALA A 349 -14.59 -31.81 -27.19
N GLU A 350 -14.53 -31.11 -26.05
CA GLU A 350 -14.40 -29.64 -25.99
C GLU A 350 -12.94 -29.19 -26.15
N ARG A 351 -12.03 -29.84 -25.42
CA ARG A 351 -10.62 -29.47 -25.25
C ARG A 351 -9.75 -30.57 -25.85
N ASP A 352 -9.37 -30.38 -27.11
CA ASP A 352 -8.61 -31.34 -27.90
C ASP A 352 -7.10 -31.29 -27.56
N VAL A 353 -6.77 -31.19 -26.26
CA VAL A 353 -5.44 -30.89 -25.68
C VAL A 353 -4.73 -32.16 -25.13
N PRO A 354 -3.40 -32.12 -24.86
CA PRO A 354 -2.66 -33.29 -24.35
C PRO A 354 -3.23 -33.91 -23.07
N ARG A 355 -3.47 -33.14 -21.99
CA ARG A 355 -3.97 -33.67 -20.70
C ARG A 355 -5.30 -34.43 -20.85
N ALA A 356 -6.25 -33.86 -21.61
CA ALA A 356 -7.54 -34.51 -21.87
C ALA A 356 -7.41 -35.85 -22.62
N HIS A 357 -6.41 -36.02 -23.49
CA HIS A 357 -6.14 -37.32 -24.12
C HIS A 357 -5.57 -38.34 -23.12
N LEU A 358 -4.77 -37.91 -22.14
CA LEU A 358 -4.23 -38.80 -21.11
C LEU A 358 -5.32 -39.31 -20.17
N VAL A 359 -6.13 -38.40 -19.61
CA VAL A 359 -7.22 -38.75 -18.68
C VAL A 359 -8.26 -39.64 -19.36
N ALA A 360 -8.67 -39.33 -20.60
CA ALA A 360 -9.61 -40.16 -21.34
C ALA A 360 -9.03 -41.52 -21.75
N LEU A 361 -7.73 -41.61 -22.05
CA LEU A 361 -7.05 -42.88 -22.35
C LEU A 361 -6.96 -43.77 -21.11
N GLU A 362 -6.60 -43.21 -19.96
CA GLU A 362 -6.56 -43.95 -18.70
C GLU A 362 -7.97 -44.41 -18.28
N ALA A 363 -8.98 -43.53 -18.42
CA ALA A 363 -10.38 -43.90 -18.17
C ALA A 363 -10.86 -45.05 -19.06
N ALA A 364 -10.62 -44.97 -20.38
CA ALA A 364 -11.01 -46.02 -21.31
C ALA A 364 -10.28 -47.34 -21.04
N TRP A 365 -9.08 -47.30 -20.45
CA TRP A 365 -8.34 -48.49 -20.06
C TRP A 365 -8.86 -49.11 -18.75
N VAL A 366 -9.21 -48.29 -17.75
CA VAL A 366 -9.74 -48.75 -16.45
C VAL A 366 -11.19 -49.25 -16.57
N ALA A 367 -11.99 -48.67 -17.46
CA ALA A 367 -13.35 -49.13 -17.82
C ALA A 367 -13.37 -50.38 -18.73
N ASP A 368 -12.20 -50.95 -19.07
CA ASP A 368 -12.00 -52.08 -20.00
C ASP A 368 -12.37 -51.82 -21.49
N GLU A 369 -12.76 -50.58 -21.83
CA GLU A 369 -13.13 -50.06 -23.16
C GLU A 369 -11.92 -49.88 -24.10
N LYS A 370 -11.22 -50.99 -24.35
CA LYS A 370 -10.00 -51.07 -25.18
C LYS A 370 -10.17 -50.50 -26.59
N ALA A 371 -11.37 -50.54 -27.16
CA ALA A 371 -11.62 -50.01 -28.51
C ALA A 371 -11.48 -48.48 -28.53
N GLU A 372 -12.03 -47.80 -27.52
CA GLU A 372 -11.96 -46.35 -27.38
C GLU A 372 -10.57 -45.90 -26.93
N ALA A 373 -9.94 -46.64 -26.00
CA ALA A 373 -8.53 -46.45 -25.66
C ALA A 373 -7.63 -46.51 -26.92
N CYS A 374 -7.87 -47.47 -27.82
CA CYS A 374 -7.18 -47.57 -29.11
C CYS A 374 -7.52 -46.44 -30.10
N ALA A 375 -8.63 -45.71 -29.95
CA ALA A 375 -8.98 -44.55 -30.76
C ALA A 375 -8.29 -43.28 -30.23
N ILE A 376 -8.38 -43.03 -28.92
CA ILE A 376 -7.74 -41.91 -28.23
C ILE A 376 -6.21 -41.97 -28.42
N ALA A 377 -5.59 -43.13 -28.19
CA ALA A 377 -4.14 -43.33 -28.39
C ALA A 377 -3.67 -43.18 -29.85
N LYS A 378 -4.58 -43.17 -30.83
CA LYS A 378 -4.26 -42.80 -32.24
C LYS A 378 -4.36 -41.29 -32.47
N ARG A 379 -5.39 -40.62 -31.93
CA ARG A 379 -5.52 -39.14 -31.95
C ARG A 379 -4.32 -38.46 -31.30
N ALA A 380 -3.91 -38.97 -30.13
CA ALA A 380 -2.81 -38.45 -29.31
C ALA A 380 -1.42 -38.45 -29.98
N ARG A 381 -1.23 -39.16 -31.11
CA ARG A 381 0.08 -39.26 -31.80
C ARG A 381 0.57 -37.98 -32.46
N ARG A 382 -0.29 -36.97 -32.60
CA ARG A 382 0.07 -35.66 -33.17
C ARG A 382 0.86 -34.77 -32.20
N PHE A 383 0.86 -35.10 -30.91
CA PHE A 383 1.56 -34.35 -29.87
C PHE A 383 2.97 -34.90 -29.66
N ASP A 384 3.91 -34.00 -29.36
CA ASP A 384 5.29 -34.37 -29.06
C ASP A 384 5.46 -34.59 -27.55
N TRP A 385 5.49 -35.87 -27.13
CA TRP A 385 5.49 -36.26 -25.73
C TRP A 385 6.92 -36.33 -25.17
N ASN A 386 7.36 -35.31 -24.44
CA ASN A 386 8.70 -35.31 -23.82
C ASN A 386 8.78 -36.24 -22.60
N VAL A 387 9.36 -37.43 -22.78
CA VAL A 387 9.51 -38.44 -21.70
C VAL A 387 10.91 -39.07 -21.73
N ASN A 388 11.66 -39.00 -20.62
CA ASN A 388 13.00 -39.60 -20.54
C ASN A 388 12.97 -41.01 -19.93
N LEU A 389 12.78 -42.03 -20.77
CA LEU A 389 12.68 -43.44 -20.38
C LEU A 389 14.05 -44.12 -20.11
N GLN A 390 14.77 -43.68 -19.07
CA GLN A 390 15.85 -44.49 -18.49
C GLN A 390 15.28 -45.65 -17.65
N ALA A 391 14.96 -46.76 -18.33
CA ALA A 391 14.49 -47.97 -17.69
C ALA A 391 15.64 -48.75 -16.99
N GLN A 392 15.54 -48.91 -15.67
CA GLN A 392 16.27 -49.98 -14.99
C GLN A 392 15.72 -51.33 -15.47
N SER A 393 16.55 -52.13 -16.13
CA SER A 393 16.11 -53.39 -16.74
C SER A 393 15.83 -54.46 -15.67
N PRO A 394 14.64 -55.07 -15.61
CA PRO A 394 14.40 -56.22 -14.75
C PRO A 394 15.13 -57.44 -15.33
N SER A 395 16.22 -57.87 -14.68
CA SER A 395 17.01 -59.02 -15.11
C SER A 395 16.25 -60.33 -14.84
N THR A 396 15.63 -60.89 -15.88
CA THR A 396 15.02 -62.23 -15.83
C THR A 396 16.10 -63.31 -15.78
N GLY A 397 16.18 -64.06 -14.69
CA GLY A 397 17.31 -64.97 -14.44
C GLY A 397 17.15 -65.88 -13.23
N ALA A 398 16.08 -66.68 -13.19
CA ALA A 398 15.91 -67.69 -12.15
C ALA A 398 16.68 -68.98 -12.49
N THR A 399 17.68 -69.37 -11.67
CA THR A 399 18.05 -70.79 -11.41
C THR A 399 19.12 -70.94 -10.32
N ALA A 400 19.18 -72.14 -9.72
CA ALA A 400 20.34 -72.76 -9.07
C ALA A 400 21.05 -72.05 -7.88
N ALA A 401 20.64 -72.44 -6.67
CA ALA A 401 21.46 -73.21 -5.72
C ALA A 401 22.94 -72.85 -5.42
N GLU A 402 23.19 -72.73 -4.11
CA GLU A 402 24.36 -73.28 -3.36
C GLU A 402 25.78 -72.65 -3.41
N ALA A 403 26.20 -72.22 -2.21
CA ALA A 403 27.43 -72.64 -1.50
C ALA A 403 28.77 -71.86 -1.61
N ARG A 404 29.29 -71.54 -0.39
CA ARG A 404 30.69 -71.24 0.01
C ARG A 404 31.25 -69.89 -0.48
N ALA A 405 31.76 -68.96 0.34
CA ALA A 405 32.52 -68.96 1.62
C ALA A 405 34.05 -69.19 1.48
N ARG A 406 34.82 -68.44 2.31
CA ARG A 406 36.31 -68.22 2.30
C ARG A 406 36.74 -67.09 1.36
N GLU A 407 37.79 -66.28 1.64
CA GLU A 407 38.69 -66.16 2.81
C GLU A 407 39.18 -64.69 2.99
N GLY A 408 39.97 -64.37 4.02
CA GLY A 408 40.49 -63.01 4.32
C GLY A 408 41.87 -62.69 3.69
N PRO A 409 42.68 -61.72 4.19
CA PRO A 409 42.53 -60.95 5.45
C PRO A 409 42.85 -59.42 5.41
N ARG A 410 42.65 -58.74 6.56
CA ARG A 410 43.10 -57.36 6.91
C ARG A 410 44.63 -57.27 7.14
N PRO A 411 45.27 -56.07 7.25
CA PRO A 411 45.42 -55.41 8.58
C PRO A 411 45.69 -53.87 8.69
N ARG A 412 45.06 -53.22 9.71
CA ARG A 412 45.58 -52.11 10.60
C ARG A 412 45.81 -50.70 9.97
N ARG A 413 45.81 -49.54 10.68
CA ARG A 413 45.63 -49.05 12.10
C ARG A 413 45.34 -47.51 12.03
N ALA A 414 44.99 -46.70 13.05
CA ALA A 414 44.15 -46.76 14.29
C ALA A 414 44.26 -45.44 15.12
N ARG A 415 43.30 -45.16 16.03
CA ARG A 415 43.15 -44.01 17.01
C ARG A 415 42.49 -42.74 16.44
N SER A 416 41.76 -41.89 17.20
CA SER A 416 41.32 -41.84 18.63
C SER A 416 39.97 -41.06 18.75
N ARG A 417 38.98 -41.44 19.58
CA ARG A 417 38.74 -41.07 21.02
C ARG A 417 38.85 -39.56 21.34
N HIS A 418 38.06 -38.92 22.24
CA HIS A 418 36.74 -39.15 22.88
C HIS A 418 36.58 -38.11 24.02
N THR A 419 35.50 -37.32 24.09
CA THR A 419 34.82 -36.74 25.30
C THR A 419 33.52 -36.04 24.86
N THR A 420 32.53 -35.68 25.68
CA THR A 420 32.49 -35.42 27.14
C THR A 420 31.34 -36.17 27.85
N VAL A 421 31.36 -36.24 29.18
CA VAL A 421 30.40 -36.99 30.03
C VAL A 421 29.72 -36.05 31.05
N THR A 422 28.50 -36.41 31.45
CA THR A 422 27.60 -35.71 32.39
C THR A 422 28.05 -35.76 33.87
N SER A 423 27.31 -35.02 34.73
CA SER A 423 27.00 -35.27 36.16
C SER A 423 27.70 -34.37 37.21
N LEU A 424 26.94 -33.84 38.19
CA LEU A 424 26.80 -34.42 39.55
C LEU A 424 26.05 -33.51 40.57
N PHE A 425 25.26 -34.15 41.47
CA PHE A 425 24.76 -33.72 42.81
C PHE A 425 24.00 -32.37 43.01
N ALA A 426 23.31 -32.08 44.14
CA ALA A 426 22.25 -32.83 44.87
C ALA A 426 21.64 -31.99 46.05
N TRP A 427 20.53 -32.50 46.64
CA TRP A 427 20.06 -32.31 48.03
C TRP A 427 19.11 -31.15 48.45
N ALA A 428 17.80 -31.47 48.48
CA ALA A 428 16.94 -31.56 49.69
C ALA A 428 16.19 -30.34 50.34
N LEU A 429 14.85 -30.53 50.44
CA LEU A 429 13.90 -30.18 51.53
C LEU A 429 13.47 -28.70 51.81
N GLY A 430 12.15 -28.43 51.87
CA GLY A 430 11.61 -27.10 52.24
C GLY A 430 10.08 -26.85 52.36
N ARG A 431 9.23 -27.85 52.65
CA ARG A 431 7.76 -27.78 52.94
C ARG A 431 6.98 -26.43 52.84
N SER A 432 5.94 -26.40 52.00
CA SER A 432 4.55 -26.02 52.43
C SER A 432 3.46 -26.43 51.43
N GLN A 433 2.33 -26.92 51.95
CA GLN A 433 1.02 -27.19 51.30
C GLN A 433 -0.07 -26.45 52.13
N PRO A 434 -1.42 -26.46 51.86
CA PRO A 434 -2.21 -27.32 50.94
C PRO A 434 -3.43 -26.67 50.21
N ALA A 435 -4.22 -27.55 49.57
CA ALA A 435 -5.71 -27.51 49.41
C ALA A 435 -6.34 -26.68 48.25
N SER A 436 -7.46 -27.10 47.62
CA SER A 436 -8.17 -28.42 47.64
C SER A 436 -9.26 -28.60 46.56
N ILE A 437 -9.34 -29.83 45.98
CA ILE A 437 -10.52 -30.76 45.85
C ILE A 437 -11.91 -30.14 45.44
N LEU A 438 -12.62 -30.54 44.36
CA LEU A 438 -13.41 -31.79 44.12
C LEU A 438 -13.65 -32.00 42.59
N ARG A 439 -13.55 -33.21 42.01
CA ARG A 439 -14.61 -34.24 41.72
C ARG A 439 -15.81 -33.74 40.87
N SER A 440 -16.40 -34.46 39.91
CA SER A 440 -16.20 -35.79 39.24
C SER A 440 -17.24 -35.90 38.07
N ARG A 441 -17.36 -36.87 37.14
CA ARG A 441 -17.06 -38.33 37.00
C ARG A 441 -16.81 -38.63 35.47
N VAL A 442 -16.36 -39.77 34.90
CA VAL A 442 -16.25 -41.22 35.24
C VAL A 442 -17.62 -41.97 35.09
N PRO A 443 -17.78 -43.10 34.33
CA PRO A 443 -16.87 -44.27 34.23
C PRO A 443 -16.63 -44.88 32.80
N TRP A 444 -15.44 -45.44 32.47
CA TRP A 444 -15.01 -46.88 32.39
C TRP A 444 -15.47 -47.69 31.13
N PHE A 445 -14.74 -48.66 30.55
CA PHE A 445 -13.38 -49.21 30.75
C PHE A 445 -12.79 -49.89 29.47
N TRP A 446 -11.57 -50.44 29.56
CA TRP A 446 -10.87 -51.31 28.58
C TRP A 446 -11.44 -52.77 28.59
N THR A 447 -11.07 -53.78 27.77
CA THR A 447 -9.80 -54.18 27.12
C THR A 447 -9.96 -54.93 25.78
N HIS A 448 -8.83 -55.27 25.14
CA HIS A 448 -8.71 -55.94 23.83
C HIS A 448 -8.79 -57.49 23.89
N GLU A 449 -9.09 -58.10 22.74
CA GLU A 449 -8.87 -59.52 22.33
C GLU A 449 -9.43 -60.70 23.15
N GLU A 450 -10.63 -61.17 22.77
CA GLU A 450 -10.87 -62.61 22.52
C GLU A 450 -11.52 -62.88 21.14
N GLN A 451 -10.67 -63.34 20.23
CA GLN A 451 -10.86 -64.37 19.20
C GLN A 451 -12.27 -64.79 18.70
N ARG A 452 -12.44 -64.66 17.37
CA ARG A 452 -12.86 -65.73 16.41
C ARG A 452 -14.12 -66.59 16.71
N ARG A 453 -15.17 -66.48 15.87
CA ARG A 453 -15.60 -67.51 14.86
C ARG A 453 -17.02 -67.31 14.30
N MET A 454 -17.12 -67.37 12.95
CA MET A 454 -18.26 -67.86 12.11
C MET A 454 -19.66 -67.20 12.32
N SER A 455 -20.59 -67.15 11.36
CA SER A 455 -20.73 -67.75 10.02
C SER A 455 -21.46 -66.73 9.09
N GLY A 456 -21.70 -66.94 7.78
CA GLY A 456 -21.47 -68.10 6.91
C GLY A 456 -21.90 -67.80 5.46
N LEU A 457 -21.55 -68.68 4.52
CA LEU A 457 -21.82 -68.52 3.07
C LEU A 457 -23.32 -68.57 2.72
N ARG A 458 -23.69 -67.92 1.61
CA ARG A 458 -24.46 -68.59 0.53
C ARG A 458 -24.23 -67.97 -0.85
N ARG A 459 -23.76 -68.80 -1.80
CA ARG A 459 -23.93 -68.65 -3.25
C ARG A 459 -24.92 -69.71 -3.71
N THR A 460 -25.80 -69.37 -4.65
CA THR A 460 -26.49 -70.34 -5.52
C THR A 460 -26.57 -69.74 -6.94
N LEU A 461 -26.62 -70.59 -7.97
CA LEU A 461 -26.53 -70.22 -9.39
C LEU A 461 -27.87 -70.51 -10.14
N VAL A 462 -27.83 -70.43 -11.49
CA VAL A 462 -28.94 -70.64 -12.47
C VAL A 462 -29.80 -69.37 -12.64
N GLY A 463 -30.13 -68.84 -13.83
CA GLY A 463 -30.00 -69.33 -15.22
C GLY A 463 -31.40 -69.48 -15.88
N VAL A 464 -31.66 -69.36 -17.19
CA VAL A 464 -30.89 -69.12 -18.44
C VAL A 464 -31.91 -68.73 -19.56
N LEU A 465 -31.49 -68.12 -20.70
CA LEU A 465 -32.28 -67.88 -21.95
C LEU A 465 -33.42 -66.79 -21.89
N ALA A 466 -33.86 -66.11 -22.97
CA ALA A 466 -33.49 -66.11 -24.41
C ALA A 466 -33.74 -64.76 -25.17
N LEU A 467 -32.86 -64.47 -26.14
CA LEU A 467 -33.05 -63.89 -27.50
C LEU A 467 -34.06 -62.73 -27.86
N SER A 468 -33.45 -61.61 -28.27
CA SER A 468 -33.48 -60.99 -29.64
C SER A 468 -34.62 -60.12 -30.21
N ALA A 469 -34.18 -59.10 -31.00
CA ALA A 469 -34.85 -58.44 -32.15
C ALA A 469 -36.02 -57.45 -31.87
N LEU A 470 -36.35 -56.45 -32.70
CA LEU A 470 -35.61 -55.48 -33.56
C LEU A 470 -36.65 -54.48 -34.17
N THR A 471 -36.21 -53.50 -34.99
CA THR A 471 -37.01 -52.67 -35.95
C THR A 471 -38.09 -51.65 -35.48
N THR A 472 -37.67 -50.38 -35.41
CA THR A 472 -38.19 -49.20 -36.16
C THR A 472 -39.67 -48.74 -36.18
N ALA A 473 -39.86 -47.49 -35.71
CA ALA A 473 -40.40 -46.31 -36.44
C ALA A 473 -41.91 -45.92 -36.46
N CYS A 474 -42.10 -44.59 -36.50
CA CYS A 474 -43.27 -43.77 -36.91
C CYS A 474 -44.60 -43.87 -36.13
N ALA A 475 -45.00 -42.79 -35.44
CA ALA A 475 -45.98 -41.81 -35.97
C ALA A 475 -46.40 -40.75 -34.91
N GLU A 476 -46.73 -39.54 -35.38
CA GLU A 476 -47.54 -38.54 -34.65
C GLU A 476 -49.05 -38.94 -34.77
N ASP A 477 -50.03 -38.40 -34.03
CA ASP A 477 -50.48 -37.00 -34.06
C ASP A 477 -51.58 -36.76 -32.98
N GLY A 478 -51.87 -35.50 -32.62
CA GLY A 478 -52.94 -35.22 -31.63
C GLY A 478 -53.02 -33.79 -31.06
N ALA A 479 -53.40 -32.81 -31.88
CA ALA A 479 -53.39 -31.38 -31.51
C ALA A 479 -54.47 -30.94 -30.50
N GLN A 480 -54.14 -29.91 -29.70
CA GLN A 480 -55.09 -29.12 -28.90
C GLN A 480 -55.09 -27.64 -29.39
N GLY A 481 -56.26 -26.98 -29.31
CA GLY A 481 -56.52 -25.71 -30.02
C GLY A 481 -55.88 -24.45 -29.40
N LYS A 482 -55.78 -23.40 -30.22
CA LYS A 482 -55.27 -22.07 -29.83
C LYS A 482 -56.21 -21.36 -28.83
N PRO A 483 -55.68 -20.70 -27.79
CA PRO A 483 -56.39 -19.64 -27.07
C PRO A 483 -56.79 -18.47 -28.00
N GLY A 484 -57.74 -17.65 -27.55
CA GLY A 484 -58.13 -16.42 -28.24
C GLY A 484 -57.05 -15.33 -28.14
N ALA A 485 -57.17 -14.30 -28.98
CA ALA A 485 -56.31 -13.12 -28.89
C ALA A 485 -56.83 -12.12 -27.84
N ASP A 486 -55.92 -11.54 -27.07
CA ASP A 486 -56.22 -10.47 -26.11
C ASP A 486 -56.62 -9.17 -26.82
N GLY A 487 -57.39 -8.33 -26.11
CA GLY A 487 -57.81 -7.02 -26.61
C GLY A 487 -56.65 -6.01 -26.63
N ALA A 488 -56.71 -5.05 -27.56
CA ALA A 488 -55.75 -3.96 -27.60
C ALA A 488 -55.82 -3.09 -26.32
N PRO A 489 -54.68 -2.63 -25.76
CA PRO A 489 -54.66 -1.66 -24.68
C PRO A 489 -55.37 -0.35 -25.06
N GLY A 490 -55.94 0.34 -24.06
CA GLY A 490 -56.43 1.70 -24.25
C GLY A 490 -55.29 2.71 -24.35
N GLU A 491 -55.54 3.83 -25.02
CA GLU A 491 -54.58 4.94 -25.12
C GLU A 491 -54.42 5.65 -23.76
N ASN A 492 -53.19 6.07 -23.43
CA ASN A 492 -52.90 6.85 -22.24
C ASN A 492 -53.50 8.26 -22.35
N GLY A 493 -54.00 8.80 -21.23
CA GLY A 493 -54.36 10.21 -21.14
C GLY A 493 -53.12 11.11 -21.21
N SER A 494 -53.28 12.33 -21.71
CA SER A 494 -52.22 13.34 -21.75
C SER A 494 -51.98 13.98 -20.38
N ASP A 495 -50.70 14.13 -20.00
CA ASP A 495 -50.30 14.69 -18.71
C ASP A 495 -50.77 16.14 -18.48
N GLY A 496 -51.05 16.45 -17.22
CA GLY A 496 -51.35 17.83 -16.78
C GLY A 496 -50.09 18.67 -16.73
N LYS A 497 -50.22 19.99 -16.92
CA LYS A 497 -49.12 20.93 -16.67
C LYS A 497 -48.76 20.93 -15.18
N GLU A 498 -47.47 20.90 -14.90
CA GLU A 498 -46.91 21.12 -13.57
C GLU A 498 -47.33 22.49 -13.01
N GLY A 499 -47.56 22.55 -11.70
CA GLY A 499 -47.74 23.81 -10.97
C GLY A 499 -46.39 24.40 -10.61
N ALA A 500 -46.33 25.72 -10.40
CA ALA A 500 -45.15 26.35 -9.84
C ALA A 500 -44.98 25.98 -8.36
N ASP A 501 -43.75 25.74 -7.93
CA ASP A 501 -43.43 25.36 -6.56
C ASP A 501 -43.82 26.44 -5.53
N GLY A 502 -44.15 25.98 -4.33
CA GLY A 502 -44.38 26.86 -3.18
C GLY A 502 -43.07 27.37 -2.61
N LEU A 503 -43.10 28.56 -1.99
CA LEU A 503 -41.96 29.04 -1.20
C LEU A 503 -41.73 28.13 0.00
N ASP A 504 -40.48 27.74 0.23
CA ASP A 504 -40.09 26.89 1.35
C ASP A 504 -40.48 27.50 2.71
N GLY A 505 -40.86 26.63 3.63
CA GLY A 505 -41.07 27.01 5.03
C GLY A 505 -39.75 27.36 5.70
N LYS A 506 -39.79 28.24 6.71
CA LYS A 506 -38.62 28.42 7.58
C LYS A 506 -38.36 27.13 8.35
N ASP A 507 -37.14 26.64 8.27
CA ASP A 507 -36.68 25.49 9.06
C ASP A 507 -36.90 25.70 10.57
N GLY A 508 -37.22 24.59 11.25
CA GLY A 508 -37.19 24.54 12.70
C GLY A 508 -35.75 24.62 13.21
N ALA A 509 -35.58 25.17 14.42
CA ALA A 509 -34.28 25.13 15.08
C ALA A 509 -33.79 23.68 15.24
N SER A 510 -32.53 23.42 14.90
CA SER A 510 -31.93 22.09 14.97
C SER A 510 -32.12 21.48 16.36
N GLY A 511 -32.67 20.27 16.41
CA GLY A 511 -32.79 19.52 17.67
C GLY A 511 -31.41 19.21 18.24
N SER A 512 -31.28 19.27 19.56
CA SER A 512 -30.10 18.75 20.27
C SER A 512 -29.87 17.29 19.91
N GLU A 513 -28.65 16.92 19.55
CA GLU A 513 -28.29 15.53 19.26
C GLU A 513 -28.65 14.60 20.42
N GLY A 514 -29.13 13.40 20.10
CA GLY A 514 -29.33 12.35 21.09
C GLY A 514 -27.97 11.83 21.60
N PRO A 515 -27.85 11.45 22.89
CA PRO A 515 -26.61 10.92 23.41
C PRO A 515 -26.17 9.66 22.65
N GLU A 516 -24.90 9.62 22.24
CA GLU A 516 -24.35 8.50 21.47
C GLU A 516 -24.49 7.17 22.26
N GLY A 517 -24.94 6.12 21.58
CA GLY A 517 -25.19 4.82 22.21
C GLY A 517 -23.91 4.23 22.79
N GLN A 518 -23.95 3.86 24.09
CA GLN A 518 -22.81 3.26 24.77
C GLN A 518 -22.31 2.01 24.04
N ARG A 519 -21.11 2.12 23.42
CA ARG A 519 -20.38 0.98 22.88
C ARG A 519 -19.84 0.12 24.03
N GLY A 520 -19.48 -1.12 23.74
CA GLY A 520 -19.24 -2.15 24.77
C GLY A 520 -18.14 -1.79 25.79
N PRO A 521 -18.24 -2.26 27.04
CA PRO A 521 -17.27 -1.95 28.08
C PRO A 521 -15.89 -2.56 27.76
N GLY A 522 -14.90 -1.72 27.46
CA GLY A 522 -13.51 -2.14 27.27
C GLY A 522 -12.61 -1.11 26.58
N THR A 523 -13.14 -0.30 25.66
CA THR A 523 -12.36 0.68 24.87
C THR A 523 -12.39 2.08 25.51
N SER A 524 -11.23 2.73 25.61
CA SER A 524 -11.17 4.17 25.84
C SER A 524 -11.63 4.93 24.59
N TRP A 525 -12.19 6.13 24.78
CA TRP A 525 -12.66 6.98 23.69
C TRP A 525 -12.70 8.46 24.11
N LEU A 526 -12.46 9.33 23.14
CA LEU A 526 -12.55 10.78 23.25
C LEU A 526 -13.52 11.29 22.17
N SER A 527 -14.34 12.28 22.50
CA SER A 527 -15.07 13.06 21.51
C SER A 527 -15.17 14.52 21.93
N PHE A 528 -15.47 15.40 20.97
CA PHE A 528 -15.58 16.83 21.17
C PHE A 528 -16.99 17.33 20.81
N SER A 529 -17.40 18.46 21.37
CA SER A 529 -18.56 19.21 20.87
C SER A 529 -18.17 19.96 19.59
N ASP A 530 -18.86 19.70 18.48
CA ASP A 530 -18.64 20.42 17.22
C ASP A 530 -18.82 21.94 17.42
N VAL A 531 -17.87 22.72 16.94
CA VAL A 531 -17.85 24.19 17.00
C VAL A 531 -18.74 24.83 15.92
N GLY A 532 -18.98 24.10 14.83
CA GLY A 532 -19.71 24.54 13.66
C GLY A 532 -18.95 25.58 12.82
N PHE A 533 -19.26 25.59 11.52
CA PHE A 533 -18.82 26.65 10.61
C PHE A 533 -19.22 28.04 11.14
N ALA A 534 -18.31 29.01 11.11
CA ALA A 534 -18.54 30.38 11.56
C ALA A 534 -19.52 31.11 10.61
N ARG A 535 -20.72 31.48 11.07
CA ARG A 535 -21.79 31.99 10.20
C ARG A 535 -21.94 33.51 10.22
N THR A 536 -21.66 34.13 11.36
CA THR A 536 -21.80 35.58 11.59
C THR A 536 -20.43 36.27 11.57
N ASN A 537 -20.37 37.56 11.23
CA ASN A 537 -19.11 38.31 11.16
C ASN A 537 -18.30 38.19 12.46
N ALA A 538 -18.95 38.39 13.61
CA ALA A 538 -18.35 38.25 14.92
C ALA A 538 -17.84 36.83 15.26
N GLU A 539 -18.34 35.77 14.59
CA GLU A 539 -17.73 34.44 14.69
C GLU A 539 -16.49 34.32 13.81
N LYS A 540 -16.48 34.96 12.62
CA LYS A 540 -15.36 34.94 11.68
C LYS A 540 -14.18 35.83 12.07
N HIS A 541 -14.33 36.66 13.11
CA HIS A 541 -13.25 37.42 13.75
C HIS A 541 -12.72 36.78 15.05
N ALA A 542 -13.25 35.62 15.44
CA ALA A 542 -13.04 35.03 16.75
C ALA A 542 -12.39 33.64 16.69
N VAL A 543 -11.36 33.43 17.51
CA VAL A 543 -10.88 32.08 17.85
C VAL A 543 -12.00 31.35 18.61
N ARG A 544 -12.58 30.33 17.98
CA ARG A 544 -13.69 29.52 18.53
C ARG A 544 -13.18 28.09 18.73
N ALA A 545 -13.50 27.45 19.85
CA ALA A 545 -13.07 26.08 20.12
C ALA A 545 -14.13 25.27 20.88
N SER A 546 -14.01 23.94 20.86
CA SER A 546 -14.93 23.04 21.55
C SER A 546 -15.01 23.39 23.03
N SER A 547 -16.23 23.70 23.51
CA SER A 547 -16.48 24.03 24.92
C SER A 547 -16.60 22.80 25.82
N ARG A 548 -16.80 21.62 25.21
CA ARG A 548 -16.95 20.34 25.91
C ARG A 548 -16.26 19.21 25.16
N ALA A 549 -15.73 18.28 25.92
CA ALA A 549 -15.29 16.98 25.44
C ALA A 549 -15.95 15.86 26.27
N ASN A 550 -16.01 14.65 25.73
CA ASN A 550 -16.39 13.46 26.47
C ASN A 550 -15.21 12.49 26.48
N LEU A 551 -14.74 12.16 27.69
CA LEU A 551 -13.62 11.25 27.93
C LEU A 551 -14.15 10.02 28.66
N ASN A 552 -14.17 8.86 28.00
CA ASN A 552 -14.63 7.59 28.57
C ASN A 552 -16.05 7.64 29.19
N GLY A 553 -16.95 8.47 28.65
CA GLY A 553 -18.32 8.67 29.15
C GLY A 553 -18.47 9.83 30.15
N LYS A 554 -17.38 10.47 30.58
CA LYS A 554 -17.38 11.66 31.45
C LYS A 554 -17.29 12.93 30.59
N GLU A 555 -18.29 13.80 30.69
CA GLU A 555 -18.20 15.15 30.12
C GLU A 555 -17.16 16.00 30.87
N LEU A 556 -16.34 16.73 30.12
CA LEU A 556 -15.33 17.68 30.57
C LEU A 556 -15.66 19.05 29.97
N ALA A 557 -15.61 20.10 30.78
CA ALA A 557 -15.59 21.46 30.26
C ALA A 557 -14.15 21.79 29.83
N ILE A 558 -14.00 22.26 28.59
CA ILE A 558 -12.72 22.61 27.96
C ILE A 558 -12.89 23.90 27.15
N GLY A 559 -11.81 24.41 26.57
CA GLY A 559 -11.83 25.49 25.60
C GLY A 559 -10.41 25.93 25.25
N PHE A 560 -10.28 26.79 24.24
CA PHE A 560 -8.99 27.39 23.91
C PHE A 560 -8.55 28.40 24.98
N LYS A 561 -7.29 28.33 25.39
CA LYS A 561 -6.65 29.17 26.40
C LYS A 561 -5.36 29.74 25.81
N THR A 562 -5.38 31.02 25.45
CA THR A 562 -4.20 31.77 25.00
C THR A 562 -3.15 31.82 26.12
N ILE A 563 -1.97 31.26 25.86
CA ILE A 563 -0.81 31.39 26.75
C ILE A 563 -0.14 32.74 26.47
N ILE A 564 0.10 33.04 25.19
CA ILE A 564 0.81 34.23 24.71
C ILE A 564 0.35 34.64 23.30
N ARG A 565 0.60 35.89 22.91
CA ARG A 565 0.47 36.41 21.53
C ARG A 565 1.84 36.90 21.07
N SER A 566 2.04 37.16 19.77
CA SER A 566 3.16 38.01 19.35
C SER A 566 3.04 39.42 19.94
N GLY A 567 4.19 40.09 20.12
CA GLY A 567 4.24 41.42 20.75
C GLY A 567 3.81 41.43 22.22
N GLN A 568 4.13 40.37 22.99
CA GLN A 568 3.92 40.33 24.44
C GLN A 568 5.20 40.05 25.25
N ASP A 569 5.36 40.75 26.37
CA ASP A 569 6.32 40.40 27.43
C ASP A 569 5.55 39.83 28.63
N PRO A 570 5.57 38.50 28.86
CA PRO A 570 4.79 37.86 29.92
C PRO A 570 5.31 38.14 31.34
N ALA A 571 6.50 38.73 31.51
CA ALA A 571 6.99 39.17 32.82
C ALA A 571 6.38 40.51 33.27
N ARG A 572 5.68 41.22 32.37
CA ARG A 572 5.03 42.51 32.65
C ARG A 572 3.54 42.33 32.93
N ALA A 573 3.04 43.04 33.94
CA ALA A 573 1.68 42.85 34.48
C ALA A 573 0.54 43.21 33.49
N ASP A 574 0.83 44.00 32.46
CA ASP A 574 -0.08 44.34 31.36
C ASP A 574 0.30 43.64 30.04
N LYS A 575 1.29 42.74 30.09
CA LYS A 575 1.96 42.07 28.96
C LYS A 575 2.55 43.00 27.88
N SER A 576 2.69 44.30 28.13
CA SER A 576 3.19 45.24 27.12
C SER A 576 4.69 45.07 26.83
N CYS A 577 5.07 45.05 25.56
CA CYS A 577 6.48 45.02 25.14
C CYS A 577 7.18 46.37 25.35
N ASP A 578 8.51 46.32 25.41
CA ASP A 578 9.40 47.45 25.15
C ASP A 578 10.48 46.98 24.18
N LEU A 579 10.20 47.13 22.89
CA LEU A 579 11.06 46.67 21.81
C LEU A 579 12.39 47.43 21.76
N GLU A 580 12.43 48.66 22.29
CA GLU A 580 13.65 49.48 22.29
C GLU A 580 14.57 49.14 23.47
N ALA A 581 14.02 48.82 24.65
CA ALA A 581 14.80 48.53 25.86
C ALA A 581 15.02 47.03 26.13
N SER A 582 14.13 46.14 25.67
CA SER A 582 14.20 44.70 25.94
C SER A 582 13.55 43.83 24.84
N PRO A 583 13.96 43.93 23.56
CA PRO A 583 13.32 43.18 22.48
C PRO A 583 13.43 41.66 22.65
N ALA A 584 14.49 41.15 23.28
CA ALA A 584 14.67 39.72 23.55
C ALA A 584 13.66 39.11 24.56
N THR A 585 12.84 39.92 25.27
CA THR A 585 11.70 39.47 26.10
C THR A 585 10.35 39.71 25.44
N CYS A 586 10.33 40.22 24.20
CA CYS A 586 9.14 40.55 23.45
C CYS A 586 8.88 39.45 22.40
N THR A 587 7.82 38.65 22.53
CA THR A 587 7.56 37.51 21.62
C THR A 587 7.44 37.91 20.15
N GLY A 588 8.11 37.15 19.28
CA GLY A 588 8.15 37.38 17.83
C GLY A 588 9.00 38.58 17.39
N ALA A 589 9.66 39.31 18.30
CA ALA A 589 10.55 40.40 17.91
C ALA A 589 11.78 39.85 17.14
N MET A 590 12.02 40.39 15.95
CA MET A 590 13.03 39.84 15.05
C MET A 590 14.39 40.45 15.35
N LEU A 591 15.38 39.61 15.67
CA LEU A 591 16.73 40.01 16.08
C LEU A 591 17.77 39.60 15.03
N ASP A 592 18.81 40.42 14.88
CA ASP A 592 19.96 40.10 14.04
C ASP A 592 20.96 39.14 14.74
N LYS A 593 22.08 38.82 14.07
CA LYS A 593 23.14 37.96 14.61
C LYS A 593 23.90 38.55 15.81
N ALA A 594 23.76 39.86 16.09
CA ALA A 594 24.28 40.52 17.28
C ALA A 594 23.26 40.61 18.44
N GLY A 595 21.99 40.30 18.17
CA GLY A 595 20.87 40.45 19.10
C GLY A 595 20.23 41.84 19.07
N GLU A 596 20.52 42.65 18.06
CA GLU A 596 19.90 43.97 17.84
C GLU A 596 18.56 43.84 17.10
N LEU A 597 17.63 44.75 17.39
CA LEU A 597 16.27 44.73 16.84
C LEU A 597 16.26 45.06 15.34
N MET A 598 15.75 44.14 14.53
CA MET A 598 15.53 44.36 13.10
C MET A 598 14.35 45.30 12.84
N ARG A 599 14.44 46.05 11.74
CA ARG A 599 13.49 47.10 11.34
C ARG A 599 13.13 46.97 9.86
N ASP A 600 11.90 47.30 9.51
CA ASP A 600 11.48 47.36 8.11
C ASP A 600 12.16 48.51 7.35
N GLU A 601 11.86 48.66 6.06
CA GLU A 601 12.41 49.74 5.22
C GLU A 601 11.84 51.13 5.58
N GLY A 602 10.79 51.20 6.43
CA GLY A 602 10.28 52.43 7.05
C GLY A 602 10.99 52.80 8.36
N GLY A 603 11.76 51.87 8.93
CA GLY A 603 12.44 52.00 10.23
C GLY A 603 11.62 51.52 11.43
N GLU A 604 10.45 50.91 11.22
CA GLU A 604 9.59 50.41 12.30
C GLU A 604 10.09 49.05 12.82
N PRO A 605 9.98 48.77 14.15
CA PRO A 605 10.33 47.48 14.74
C PRO A 605 9.66 46.27 14.08
N MET A 606 10.45 45.27 13.68
CA MET A 606 9.91 44.03 13.12
C MET A 606 9.47 43.07 14.24
N VAL A 607 8.19 42.73 14.25
CA VAL A 607 7.60 41.71 15.13
C VAL A 607 6.78 40.75 14.28
N SER A 608 7.22 39.50 14.21
CA SER A 608 6.52 38.42 13.51
C SER A 608 5.18 38.08 14.17
N ASN A 609 4.15 37.93 13.37
CA ASN A 609 2.89 37.26 13.70
C ASN A 609 2.80 35.86 13.03
N LEU A 610 3.90 35.38 12.46
CA LEU A 610 3.98 34.08 11.84
C LEU A 610 4.31 33.00 12.90
N ASN A 611 3.50 32.82 13.95
CA ASN A 611 3.86 31.86 15.02
C ASN A 611 3.58 30.40 14.67
N ASP A 612 4.59 29.57 14.77
CA ASP A 612 4.51 28.18 14.35
C ASP A 612 4.84 27.19 15.46
N PHE A 613 5.43 26.04 15.10
CA PHE A 613 5.51 24.84 15.92
C PHE A 613 5.74 25.15 17.40
N SER A 614 4.82 24.66 18.21
CA SER A 614 4.71 24.99 19.62
C SER A 614 4.69 23.71 20.45
N SER A 615 5.57 23.65 21.45
CA SER A 615 5.83 22.43 22.24
C SER A 615 5.92 22.73 23.74
N LEU A 616 5.41 21.82 24.58
CA LEU A 616 5.45 21.94 26.04
C LEU A 616 6.53 21.02 26.63
N LEU A 617 7.68 21.59 27.00
CA LEU A 617 8.82 20.85 27.55
C LEU A 617 8.90 20.98 29.08
N SER A 618 9.31 19.90 29.77
CA SER A 618 9.59 19.91 31.21
C SER A 618 11.05 19.54 31.47
N ALA A 619 11.79 20.40 32.16
CA ALA A 619 13.20 20.19 32.51
C ALA A 619 13.35 20.22 34.04
N GLY A 620 13.36 19.03 34.66
CA GLY A 620 13.12 18.89 36.09
C GLY A 620 11.72 19.38 36.46
N ASP A 621 11.61 20.18 37.51
CA ASP A 621 10.34 20.80 37.92
C ASP A 621 9.96 22.04 37.06
N SER A 622 10.89 22.58 36.26
CA SER A 622 10.62 23.73 35.39
C SER A 622 9.80 23.33 34.15
N LYS A 623 8.89 24.21 33.74
CA LYS A 623 7.95 24.03 32.63
C LYS A 623 8.10 25.15 31.61
N PHE A 624 8.12 24.79 30.34
CA PHE A 624 8.37 25.72 29.23
C PHE A 624 7.42 25.47 28.06
N LEU A 625 7.02 26.55 27.40
CA LEU A 625 6.56 26.56 26.01
C LEU A 625 7.75 26.98 25.15
N VAL A 626 8.19 26.13 24.23
CA VAL A 626 9.09 26.50 23.13
C VAL A 626 8.21 26.67 21.89
N HIS A 627 8.24 27.85 21.29
CA HIS A 627 7.43 28.18 20.12
C HIS A 627 8.26 28.91 19.07
N SER A 628 8.06 28.52 17.81
CA SER A 628 8.74 29.05 16.63
C SER A 628 7.99 30.22 16.00
N TYR A 629 8.69 30.94 15.14
CA TYR A 629 8.13 31.93 14.24
C TYR A 629 8.73 31.74 12.85
N GLU A 630 7.85 31.53 11.87
CA GLU A 630 8.12 31.15 10.48
C GLU A 630 8.64 32.33 9.61
N SER A 631 9.24 33.34 10.24
CA SER A 631 9.71 34.57 9.60
C SER A 631 11.11 34.46 8.95
N TYR A 632 11.60 35.57 8.40
CA TYR A 632 12.95 35.71 7.85
C TYR A 632 13.67 36.89 8.54
N PRO A 633 14.66 36.67 9.42
CA PRO A 633 15.01 35.39 10.04
C PRO A 633 13.85 34.83 10.86
N ALA A 634 13.85 33.51 11.03
CA ALA A 634 12.94 32.83 11.93
C ALA A 634 13.43 33.03 13.38
N THR A 635 12.50 33.06 14.32
CA THR A 635 12.82 33.25 15.75
C THR A 635 12.15 32.17 16.60
N VAL A 636 12.78 31.80 17.71
CA VAL A 636 12.22 30.80 18.64
C VAL A 636 12.30 31.35 20.05
N TYR A 637 11.25 31.15 20.84
CA TYR A 637 11.10 31.75 22.17
C TYR A 637 10.84 30.69 23.25
N VAL A 638 11.76 30.60 24.21
CA VAL A 638 11.60 29.77 25.42
C VAL A 638 10.81 30.57 26.45
N THR A 639 9.57 30.15 26.68
CA THR A 639 8.63 30.82 27.58
C THR A 639 8.39 29.98 28.82
N LYS A 640 8.84 30.46 30.00
CA LYS A 640 8.62 29.77 31.27
C LYS A 640 7.15 29.84 31.68
N LEU A 641 6.60 28.71 32.10
CA LEU A 641 5.19 28.55 32.46
C LEU A 641 5.00 28.34 33.96
N ALA A 642 3.91 28.90 34.50
CA ALA A 642 3.26 28.42 35.70
C ALA A 642 2.08 27.51 35.30
N GLN A 643 1.82 26.50 36.13
CA GLN A 643 0.70 25.57 36.01
C GLN A 643 -0.02 25.51 37.37
N ASP A 644 -1.33 25.71 37.38
CA ASP A 644 -2.11 25.59 38.62
C ASP A 644 -2.33 24.11 39.01
N GLU A 645 -1.97 23.75 40.24
CA GLU A 645 -1.98 22.36 40.74
C GLU A 645 -3.38 21.71 40.83
N ALA A 646 -4.47 22.48 40.76
CA ALA A 646 -5.83 21.99 40.95
C ALA A 646 -6.65 21.97 39.65
N SER A 647 -6.48 22.98 38.81
CA SER A 647 -7.16 23.14 37.53
C SER A 647 -6.35 22.65 36.34
N GLY A 648 -5.02 22.74 36.37
CA GLY A 648 -4.17 22.57 35.20
C GLY A 648 -4.15 23.77 34.25
N GLU A 649 -4.59 24.96 34.68
CA GLU A 649 -4.49 26.16 33.83
C GLU A 649 -3.02 26.61 33.68
N LEU A 650 -2.58 26.85 32.44
CA LEU A 650 -1.21 27.27 32.09
C LEU A 650 -1.14 28.79 31.91
N SER A 651 -0.05 29.40 32.36
CA SER A 651 0.22 30.84 32.16
C SER A 651 1.70 31.13 31.95
N ALA A 652 2.02 32.00 30.99
CA ALA A 652 3.38 32.47 30.75
C ALA A 652 3.86 33.41 31.87
N MET A 653 5.10 33.24 32.32
CA MET A 653 5.74 34.02 33.41
C MET A 653 6.88 34.93 32.94
N ALA A 654 7.64 34.47 31.94
CA ALA A 654 8.80 35.13 31.38
C ALA A 654 9.13 34.47 30.03
N THR A 655 9.74 35.18 29.09
CA THR A 655 10.17 34.61 27.80
C THR A 655 11.55 35.13 27.41
N LYS A 656 12.23 34.38 26.55
CA LYS A 656 13.58 34.68 26.05
C LYS A 656 13.75 34.17 24.61
N HIS A 657 14.23 35.03 23.73
CA HIS A 657 14.67 34.68 22.37
C HIS A 657 15.85 33.70 22.39
N VAL A 658 15.85 32.70 21.50
CA VAL A 658 16.93 31.70 21.34
C VAL A 658 18.02 32.21 20.39
N ASP A 659 19.30 32.07 20.75
CA ASP A 659 20.42 32.49 19.91
C ASP A 659 20.78 31.43 18.86
N PHE A 660 20.62 31.77 17.58
CA PHE A 660 20.96 30.93 16.41
C PHE A 660 22.24 31.38 15.68
N SER A 661 23.00 32.33 16.23
CA SER A 661 24.21 32.89 15.60
C SER A 661 25.30 31.85 15.27
N SER A 662 25.29 30.71 15.97
CA SER A 662 26.20 29.57 15.81
C SER A 662 25.90 28.67 14.59
N ILE A 663 24.67 28.72 14.07
CA ILE A 663 24.16 27.93 12.93
C ILE A 663 23.73 28.82 11.74
N ASP A 664 24.25 30.05 11.73
CA ASP A 664 24.04 31.09 10.71
C ASP A 664 22.60 31.62 10.61
N GLY A 665 21.86 31.52 11.71
CA GLY A 665 20.47 31.90 11.80
C GLY A 665 19.52 30.75 11.48
N LEU A 666 18.24 31.08 11.54
CA LEU A 666 17.13 30.18 11.26
C LEU A 666 16.28 30.80 10.14
N TYR A 667 15.76 29.96 9.25
CA TYR A 667 15.00 30.35 8.06
C TYR A 667 13.64 29.68 8.08
N ARG A 668 12.55 30.43 7.89
CA ARG A 668 11.17 29.91 7.74
C ARG A 668 10.88 28.70 8.66
N ALA A 669 10.95 28.93 9.98
CA ALA A 669 10.78 27.87 10.97
C ALA A 669 9.31 27.51 11.12
N CYS A 670 8.87 26.59 10.27
CA CYS A 670 7.51 26.07 10.21
C CYS A 670 7.34 24.91 11.22
N ALA A 671 6.77 23.78 10.80
CA ALA A 671 6.38 22.71 11.71
C ALA A 671 7.53 21.93 12.36
N GLY A 672 7.14 20.94 13.17
CA GLY A 672 8.08 20.19 13.98
C GLY A 672 7.46 19.13 14.88
N SER A 673 8.30 18.52 15.71
CA SER A 673 7.91 17.50 16.67
C SER A 673 8.64 17.64 18.01
N ILE A 674 8.22 16.88 19.02
CA ILE A 674 9.01 16.66 20.24
C ILE A 674 9.76 15.34 20.05
N THR A 675 11.08 15.37 20.15
CA THR A 675 11.92 14.16 20.02
C THR A 675 11.64 13.14 21.14
N PRO A 676 11.96 11.85 20.95
CA PRO A 676 11.89 10.84 22.00
C PRO A 676 12.70 11.13 23.28
N TRP A 677 13.62 12.11 23.25
CA TRP A 677 14.41 12.57 24.40
C TRP A 677 13.96 13.94 24.94
N GLY A 678 12.85 14.50 24.44
CA GLY A 678 12.16 15.65 25.05
C GLY A 678 12.66 17.03 24.62
N THR A 679 13.21 17.14 23.41
CA THR A 679 13.63 18.41 22.79
C THR A 679 12.65 18.85 21.72
N HIS A 680 12.62 20.15 21.42
CA HIS A 680 11.84 20.71 20.32
C HIS A 680 12.68 20.58 19.04
N ILE A 681 12.16 19.96 17.98
CA ILE A 681 12.79 19.94 16.66
C ILE A 681 11.81 20.54 15.65
N SER A 682 12.23 21.63 14.98
CA SER A 682 11.49 22.23 13.88
C SER A 682 12.29 22.09 12.58
N ALA A 683 11.67 22.40 11.45
CA ALA A 683 12.36 22.45 10.17
C ALA A 683 12.64 23.90 9.71
N GLU A 684 13.54 24.06 8.75
CA GLU A 684 13.65 25.28 7.94
C GLU A 684 13.03 25.00 6.57
N GLU A 685 11.92 25.67 6.29
CA GLU A 685 11.07 25.41 5.13
C GLU A 685 11.48 26.31 3.92
N ALA A 686 10.84 26.15 2.76
CA ALA A 686 11.04 26.94 1.53
C ALA A 686 12.50 27.06 1.02
N GLN A 687 13.04 25.97 0.46
CA GLN A 687 14.42 25.94 -0.03
C GLN A 687 14.71 26.92 -1.19
N VAL A 688 15.42 28.02 -0.92
CA VAL A 688 16.01 28.90 -1.94
C VAL A 688 16.89 28.10 -2.92
N ASP A 689 16.63 28.19 -4.23
CA ASP A 689 17.53 27.59 -5.22
C ASP A 689 18.94 28.22 -5.16
N ALA A 690 19.95 27.41 -4.89
CA ALA A 690 21.34 27.87 -4.90
C ALA A 690 21.83 28.18 -6.32
N ARG A 691 21.30 27.50 -7.35
CA ARG A 691 21.71 27.70 -8.75
C ARG A 691 21.49 29.12 -9.24
N THR A 692 20.38 29.74 -8.86
CA THR A 692 20.04 31.11 -9.29
C THR A 692 20.85 32.14 -8.49
N VAL A 693 20.97 31.96 -7.17
CA VAL A 693 21.73 32.85 -6.29
C VAL A 693 23.23 32.81 -6.57
N ASP A 694 23.82 31.63 -6.81
CA ASP A 694 25.26 31.48 -7.08
C ASP A 694 25.69 31.94 -8.48
N ALA A 695 24.76 32.03 -9.42
CA ALA A 695 24.99 32.47 -10.79
C ALA A 695 24.69 33.97 -11.02
N ALA A 696 23.95 34.62 -10.11
CA ALA A 696 23.65 36.03 -10.20
C ALA A 696 24.91 36.91 -10.11
N THR A 697 24.93 37.97 -10.92
CA THR A 697 26.02 38.98 -10.97
C THR A 697 25.53 40.40 -10.70
N THR A 698 24.22 40.58 -10.61
CA THR A 698 23.53 41.86 -10.38
C THR A 698 22.37 41.69 -9.40
N TRP A 699 21.99 42.76 -8.71
CA TRP A 699 20.82 42.73 -7.82
C TRP A 699 19.52 42.48 -8.58
N SER A 700 19.37 43.06 -9.78
CA SER A 700 18.29 42.76 -10.72
C SER A 700 18.12 41.26 -11.02
N GLU A 701 19.21 40.46 -11.08
CA GLU A 701 19.14 39.00 -11.23
C GLU A 701 18.67 38.30 -9.94
N LEU A 702 19.12 38.77 -8.76
CA LEU A 702 18.62 38.27 -7.47
C LEU A 702 17.14 38.61 -7.24
N MET A 703 16.68 39.80 -7.66
CA MET A 703 15.27 40.20 -7.64
C MET A 703 14.40 39.30 -8.54
N ALA A 704 14.93 38.86 -9.68
CA ALA A 704 14.24 37.97 -10.60
C ALA A 704 14.01 36.55 -10.06
N THR A 705 14.59 36.18 -8.91
CA THR A 705 14.34 34.89 -8.23
C THR A 705 12.96 34.80 -7.56
N GLY A 706 12.27 35.94 -7.36
CA GLY A 706 11.04 36.01 -6.55
C GLY A 706 11.29 36.04 -5.03
N ARG A 707 12.29 35.28 -4.54
CA ARG A 707 12.64 35.15 -3.11
C ARG A 707 13.50 36.29 -2.53
N TYR A 708 13.74 37.37 -3.28
CA TYR A 708 14.67 38.44 -2.88
C TYR A 708 14.36 39.09 -1.52
N GLY A 709 13.10 39.19 -1.11
CA GLY A 709 12.73 39.73 0.21
C GLY A 709 13.28 38.88 1.36
N GLU A 710 13.11 37.57 1.27
CA GLU A 710 13.62 36.57 2.21
C GLU A 710 15.16 36.63 2.29
N ILE A 711 15.79 36.60 1.11
CA ILE A 711 17.25 36.63 0.94
C ILE A 711 17.85 37.93 1.49
N LYS A 712 17.21 39.09 1.25
CA LYS A 712 17.63 40.39 1.80
C LYS A 712 17.51 40.40 3.33
N LEU A 713 16.45 39.85 3.90
CA LEU A 713 16.29 39.80 5.35
C LEU A 713 17.34 38.89 6.02
N MET A 714 17.70 37.76 5.42
CA MET A 714 18.82 36.93 5.91
C MET A 714 20.18 37.60 5.73
N GLY A 715 20.40 38.33 4.64
CA GLY A 715 21.59 39.18 4.48
C GLY A 715 21.70 40.22 5.59
N ARG A 716 20.59 40.86 5.96
CA ARG A 716 20.51 41.81 7.08
C ARG A 716 20.73 41.15 8.44
N TYR A 717 20.16 39.96 8.69
CA TYR A 717 20.45 39.15 9.89
C TYR A 717 21.96 38.88 10.05
N LEU A 718 22.66 38.57 8.95
CA LEU A 718 24.11 38.33 8.93
C LEU A 718 24.95 39.62 9.06
N GLY A 719 24.34 40.79 9.21
CA GLY A 719 25.01 42.07 9.43
C GLY A 719 25.34 42.86 8.16
N LEU A 720 24.71 42.56 7.02
CA LEU A 720 24.82 43.39 5.81
C LEU A 720 23.84 44.58 5.86
N ASP A 721 24.34 45.78 5.60
CA ASP A 721 23.50 46.95 5.36
C ASP A 721 22.95 46.91 3.92
N LEU A 722 21.80 46.24 3.75
CA LEU A 722 21.13 46.09 2.45
C LEU A 722 20.06 47.18 2.19
N ALA A 723 20.28 48.39 2.71
CA ALA A 723 19.42 49.54 2.42
C ALA A 723 19.49 49.97 0.94
N ASP A 724 18.35 50.41 0.40
CA ASP A 724 18.25 51.10 -0.90
C ASP A 724 18.65 52.57 -0.71
N GLY A 725 19.95 52.84 -0.85
CA GLY A 725 20.57 54.12 -0.49
C GLY A 725 20.26 55.29 -1.43
N ASP A 726 19.93 55.02 -2.69
CA ASP A 726 19.64 56.04 -3.71
C ASP A 726 18.18 56.02 -4.22
N GLY A 727 17.39 55.01 -3.86
CA GLY A 727 15.98 54.87 -4.23
C GLY A 727 15.77 54.19 -5.59
N ASN A 728 16.76 53.45 -6.10
CA ASN A 728 16.63 52.67 -7.34
C ASN A 728 16.08 51.24 -7.10
N GLY A 729 16.17 50.73 -5.87
CA GLY A 729 15.74 49.39 -5.44
C GLY A 729 16.88 48.41 -5.16
N GLU A 730 18.06 48.62 -5.76
CA GLU A 730 19.27 47.82 -5.56
C GLU A 730 20.09 48.33 -4.35
N PRO A 731 20.55 47.47 -3.43
CA PRO A 731 21.39 47.87 -2.29
C PRO A 731 22.76 48.46 -2.66
N ASP A 732 23.26 49.36 -1.81
CA ASP A 732 24.62 49.96 -1.91
C ASP A 732 25.77 48.93 -1.77
N VAL A 733 25.50 47.76 -1.18
CA VAL A 733 26.44 46.63 -1.07
C VAL A 733 26.49 45.86 -2.39
N ASP A 734 27.69 45.54 -2.88
CA ASP A 734 27.85 44.78 -4.13
C ASP A 734 27.54 43.27 -3.98
N VAL A 735 27.21 42.62 -5.10
CA VAL A 735 26.79 41.21 -5.14
C VAL A 735 27.91 40.24 -4.73
N ASP A 736 29.19 40.55 -5.01
CA ASP A 736 30.32 39.71 -4.56
C ASP A 736 30.44 39.78 -3.02
N THR A 737 30.33 40.97 -2.42
CA THR A 737 30.29 41.17 -0.97
C THR A 737 29.09 40.45 -0.34
N PHE A 738 27.91 40.53 -0.96
CA PHE A 738 26.71 39.78 -0.52
C PHE A 738 26.94 38.26 -0.55
N GLN A 739 27.38 37.69 -1.68
CA GLN A 739 27.67 36.24 -1.80
C GLN A 739 28.87 35.79 -0.95
N SER A 740 29.77 36.69 -0.57
CA SER A 740 30.84 36.39 0.41
C SER A 740 30.30 36.22 1.83
N THR A 741 29.13 36.78 2.14
CA THR A 741 28.51 36.75 3.48
C THR A 741 27.38 35.73 3.57
N TYR A 742 26.41 35.77 2.65
CA TYR A 742 25.26 34.86 2.58
C TYR A 742 25.58 33.60 1.74
N SER A 743 24.83 32.51 1.96
CA SER A 743 24.73 31.38 1.05
C SER A 743 23.39 30.67 1.24
N SER A 744 22.72 30.26 0.17
CA SER A 744 21.50 29.46 0.24
C SER A 744 21.69 28.16 1.02
N TYR A 745 22.92 27.61 1.06
CA TYR A 745 23.29 26.41 1.81
C TYR A 745 23.41 26.60 3.34
N PHE A 746 23.11 27.78 3.89
CA PHE A 746 22.95 27.95 5.34
C PHE A 746 21.62 27.39 5.87
N HIS A 747 20.63 27.21 4.99
CA HIS A 747 19.22 27.03 5.34
C HIS A 747 18.56 25.84 4.63
N GLY A 748 17.49 25.29 5.21
CA GLY A 748 16.70 24.19 4.65
C GLY A 748 16.89 22.86 5.38
N PHE A 749 17.26 22.89 6.67
CA PHE A 749 17.58 21.72 7.49
C PHE A 749 16.70 21.64 8.74
N ALA A 750 16.56 20.44 9.32
CA ALA A 750 16.03 20.29 10.67
C ALA A 750 16.92 20.98 11.72
N VAL A 751 16.30 21.71 12.66
CA VAL A 751 16.97 22.39 13.77
C VAL A 751 16.33 21.99 15.10
N GLU A 752 17.17 21.52 16.02
CA GLU A 752 16.79 21.07 17.35
C GLU A 752 17.16 22.10 18.41
N VAL A 753 16.23 22.35 19.33
CA VAL A 753 16.35 23.24 20.49
C VAL A 753 16.10 22.42 21.76
N ALA A 754 17.16 22.16 22.51
CA ALA A 754 17.09 21.61 23.86
C ALA A 754 17.03 22.74 24.90
N VAL A 755 16.28 22.54 25.99
CA VAL A 755 16.08 23.54 27.05
C VAL A 755 16.40 22.96 28.42
N ASP A 756 17.20 23.66 29.21
CA ASP A 756 17.61 23.23 30.55
C ASP A 756 16.62 23.64 31.66
N ALA A 757 16.90 23.25 32.92
CA ALA A 757 16.04 23.55 34.06
C ALA A 757 15.98 25.05 34.44
N ALA A 758 16.95 25.86 33.99
CA ALA A 758 16.92 27.32 34.14
C ALA A 758 16.07 28.00 33.05
N GLY A 759 15.99 27.39 31.87
CA GLY A 759 15.38 27.95 30.66
C GLY A 759 16.40 28.44 29.63
N GLU A 760 17.66 28.02 29.76
CA GLU A 760 18.69 28.26 28.76
C GLU A 760 18.60 27.22 27.64
N ALA A 761 18.82 27.67 26.41
CA ALA A 761 18.66 26.88 25.20
C ALA A 761 20.01 26.50 24.58
N SER A 762 20.08 25.30 23.98
CA SER A 762 21.18 24.89 23.10
C SER A 762 20.62 24.43 21.76
N VAL A 763 21.22 24.91 20.68
CA VAL A 763 20.74 24.74 19.30
C VAL A 763 21.66 23.84 18.49
N GLN A 764 21.08 22.98 17.65
CA GLN A 764 21.79 22.01 16.82
C GLN A 764 21.13 21.96 15.43
N LYS A 765 21.88 22.19 14.35
CA LYS A 765 21.39 22.08 12.96
C LYS A 765 21.83 20.75 12.37
N HIS A 766 20.89 19.91 11.95
CA HIS A 766 21.13 18.51 11.56
C HIS A 766 21.43 18.38 10.06
N TYR A 767 22.56 18.95 9.63
CA TYR A 767 23.03 18.89 8.24
C TYR A 767 23.13 17.45 7.67
N ALA A 768 23.29 16.43 8.52
CA ALA A 768 23.29 15.01 8.15
C ALA A 768 21.92 14.49 7.66
N MET A 769 20.82 15.19 7.94
CA MET A 769 19.49 14.90 7.39
C MET A 769 19.29 15.44 5.96
N GLY A 770 20.17 16.33 5.50
CA GLY A 770 20.10 16.94 4.17
C GLY A 770 19.18 18.14 4.06
N ARG A 771 19.33 18.87 2.94
CA ARG A 771 18.66 20.13 2.63
C ARG A 771 17.48 19.92 1.68
N MET A 772 16.31 20.42 2.04
CA MET A 772 15.06 20.36 1.26
C MET A 772 14.14 21.54 1.64
N GLY A 773 12.93 21.64 1.10
CA GLY A 773 11.91 22.57 1.60
C GLY A 773 11.24 21.97 2.83
N MET A 774 12.01 21.75 3.90
CA MET A 774 11.61 20.82 4.93
C MET A 774 10.49 21.40 5.79
N GLU A 775 9.37 20.69 5.87
CA GLU A 775 8.24 21.09 6.72
C GLU A 775 8.36 20.49 8.12
N LEU A 776 8.53 19.16 8.22
CA LEU A 776 8.58 18.48 9.51
C LEU A 776 9.63 17.38 9.55
N ALA A 777 10.39 17.34 10.66
CA ALA A 777 11.24 16.22 11.03
C ALA A 777 10.61 15.43 12.20
N TYR A 778 10.25 14.17 11.96
CA TYR A 778 9.63 13.28 12.96
C TYR A 778 10.56 12.14 13.35
N VAL A 779 11.08 12.15 14.58
CA VAL A 779 11.98 11.09 15.08
C VAL A 779 11.17 9.93 15.67
N MET A 780 11.40 8.73 15.13
CA MET A 780 10.67 7.50 15.45
C MET A 780 11.10 6.89 16.80
N PRO A 781 10.33 5.94 17.37
CA PRO A 781 10.60 5.39 18.71
C PRO A 781 11.92 4.61 18.88
N ASP A 782 12.61 4.23 17.80
CA ASP A 782 13.98 3.68 17.87
C ASP A 782 15.05 4.73 18.21
N GLN A 783 14.68 6.02 18.20
CA GLN A 783 15.56 7.17 18.39
C GLN A 783 16.66 7.28 17.32
N ARG A 784 16.49 6.64 16.16
CA ARG A 784 17.45 6.62 15.04
C ARG A 784 16.81 7.02 13.72
N THR A 785 15.62 6.52 13.44
CA THR A 785 14.91 6.78 12.20
C THR A 785 14.15 8.09 12.32
N ALA A 786 14.23 8.93 11.29
CA ALA A 786 13.44 10.15 11.19
C ALA A 786 12.83 10.27 9.80
N PHE A 787 11.54 10.57 9.72
CA PHE A 787 10.91 11.01 8.47
C PHE A 787 11.06 12.52 8.32
N LEU A 788 11.26 12.96 7.09
CA LEU A 788 11.39 14.36 6.70
C LEU A 788 10.42 14.62 5.55
N THR A 789 9.48 15.53 5.72
CA THR A 789 8.54 15.98 4.68
C THR A 789 9.04 17.24 3.98
N ASP A 790 8.62 17.44 2.73
CA ASP A 790 9.19 18.42 1.79
C ASP A 790 8.06 19.28 1.16
N ASP A 791 7.73 20.40 1.81
CA ASP A 791 6.80 21.39 1.29
C ASP A 791 7.42 22.15 0.11
N VAL A 792 7.13 21.64 -1.08
CA VAL A 792 7.35 22.28 -2.38
C VAL A 792 6.38 21.73 -3.43
N THR A 793 6.48 22.22 -4.67
CA THR A 793 6.04 21.47 -5.85
C THR A 793 7.22 20.66 -6.42
N ASN A 794 6.98 19.42 -6.89
CA ASN A 794 8.03 18.44 -7.20
C ASN A 794 8.88 18.06 -5.96
N GLY A 795 8.21 17.85 -4.82
CA GLY A 795 8.81 17.36 -3.58
C GLY A 795 8.75 15.85 -3.41
N GLY A 796 9.27 15.33 -2.30
CA GLY A 796 9.17 13.90 -1.97
C GLY A 796 9.59 13.55 -0.55
N LEU A 797 8.98 12.49 -0.01
CA LEU A 797 9.27 11.99 1.34
C LEU A 797 10.71 11.46 1.47
N PHE A 798 11.40 11.86 2.53
CA PHE A 798 12.72 11.34 2.90
C PHE A 798 12.70 10.61 4.25
N MET A 799 13.67 9.71 4.44
CA MET A 799 13.92 8.98 5.68
C MET A 799 15.41 9.03 6.01
N PHE A 800 15.76 9.60 7.15
CA PHE A 800 17.11 9.53 7.73
C PHE A 800 17.19 8.39 8.75
N VAL A 801 18.32 7.70 8.82
CA VAL A 801 18.59 6.67 9.84
C VAL A 801 19.97 6.91 10.46
N ALA A 802 19.96 7.34 11.71
CA ALA A 802 21.16 7.69 12.47
C ALA A 802 22.03 6.47 12.83
N ASP A 803 23.34 6.69 12.99
CA ASP A 803 24.28 5.65 13.44
C ASP A 803 24.02 5.20 14.89
N GLU A 804 23.61 6.13 15.76
CA GLU A 804 23.43 5.92 17.19
C GLU A 804 22.06 6.43 17.68
N ALA A 805 21.43 5.69 18.59
CA ALA A 805 20.12 6.02 19.14
C ALA A 805 20.21 7.25 20.07
N GLY A 806 19.42 8.28 19.79
CA GLY A 806 19.45 9.56 20.49
C GLY A 806 20.54 10.52 20.01
N ASN A 807 21.18 10.25 18.85
CA ASN A 807 22.26 11.05 18.30
C ASN A 807 22.13 11.20 16.77
N LEU A 808 21.60 12.35 16.33
CA LEU A 808 21.31 12.63 14.91
C LEU A 808 22.52 13.19 14.13
N GLU A 809 23.72 13.27 14.72
CA GLU A 809 24.88 13.91 14.08
C GLU A 809 25.48 13.14 12.89
N ALA A 810 25.14 11.85 12.73
CA ALA A 810 25.69 10.98 11.70
C ALA A 810 24.67 9.92 11.29
N GLY A 811 24.56 9.64 9.98
CA GLY A 811 23.67 8.60 9.47
C GLY A 811 23.45 8.61 7.96
N THR A 812 22.65 7.66 7.49
CA THR A 812 22.30 7.50 6.07
C THR A 812 20.95 8.14 5.76
N LEU A 813 20.85 8.78 4.61
CA LEU A 813 19.62 9.41 4.11
C LEU A 813 19.08 8.61 2.93
N TYR A 814 17.77 8.38 2.92
CA TYR A 814 17.04 7.65 1.89
C TYR A 814 15.91 8.54 1.35
N ALA A 815 15.61 8.42 0.06
CA ALA A 815 14.47 9.07 -0.58
C ALA A 815 13.41 8.04 -0.99
N MET A 816 12.13 8.41 -0.92
CA MET A 816 11.05 7.59 -1.44
C MET A 816 11.16 7.44 -2.95
N ARG A 817 11.09 6.21 -3.45
CA ARG A 817 10.59 5.89 -4.78
C ARG A 817 9.17 5.35 -4.65
N PHE A 818 8.24 6.00 -5.32
CA PHE A 818 6.84 5.62 -5.35
C PHE A 818 6.53 4.70 -6.52
N HIS A 819 5.69 3.68 -6.28
CA HIS A 819 5.15 2.79 -7.30
C HIS A 819 3.62 2.83 -7.22
N GLN A 820 2.98 3.66 -8.04
CA GLN A 820 1.52 3.83 -8.02
C GLN A 820 0.79 2.53 -8.37
N ARG A 821 -0.15 2.10 -7.51
CA ARG A 821 -1.01 0.91 -7.72
C ARG A 821 -2.28 1.23 -8.51
N THR A 822 -2.72 2.49 -8.50
CA THR A 822 -3.91 2.98 -9.21
C THR A 822 -3.62 3.30 -10.67
N VAL A 823 -4.66 3.23 -11.51
CA VAL A 823 -4.58 3.67 -12.91
C VAL A 823 -4.30 5.18 -13.00
N ALA A 824 -3.72 5.60 -14.13
CA ALA A 824 -3.60 7.00 -14.56
C ALA A 824 -4.86 7.84 -14.26
N GLY A 825 -4.69 8.99 -13.61
CA GLY A 825 -5.79 9.83 -13.11
C GLY A 825 -6.56 9.21 -11.92
N GLY A 826 -5.91 8.32 -11.17
CA GLY A 826 -6.48 7.61 -10.03
C GLY A 826 -6.46 8.40 -8.72
N ALA A 827 -6.60 7.69 -7.60
CA ALA A 827 -6.25 8.22 -6.28
C ALA A 827 -4.76 7.98 -5.99
N LEU A 828 -4.14 8.82 -5.15
CA LEU A 828 -2.77 8.63 -4.68
C LEU A 828 -2.70 7.42 -3.74
N GLU A 829 -2.45 6.25 -4.32
CA GLU A 829 -2.30 4.98 -3.63
C GLU A 829 -1.23 4.13 -4.34
N GLY A 830 -0.25 3.65 -3.57
CA GLY A 830 0.92 2.97 -4.10
C GLY A 830 1.82 2.33 -3.05
N ASP A 831 2.97 1.87 -3.50
CA ASP A 831 3.99 1.16 -2.72
C ASP A 831 5.28 2.00 -2.64
N ILE A 832 6.03 1.85 -1.54
CA ILE A 832 7.25 2.62 -1.26
C ILE A 832 8.49 1.73 -1.33
N GLU A 833 9.51 2.21 -2.05
CA GLU A 833 10.88 1.69 -2.08
C GLU A 833 11.84 2.79 -1.62
N TRP A 834 12.91 2.45 -0.90
CA TRP A 834 13.86 3.43 -0.33
C TRP A 834 15.17 3.48 -1.11
N VAL A 835 15.48 4.65 -1.66
CA VAL A 835 16.67 4.91 -2.48
C VAL A 835 17.76 5.55 -1.61
N ASP A 836 18.84 4.79 -1.36
CA ASP A 836 20.01 5.27 -0.61
C ASP A 836 20.68 6.48 -1.27
N LEU A 837 20.75 7.61 -0.57
CA LEU A 837 21.48 8.81 -0.98
C LEU A 837 22.88 8.91 -0.34
N GLY A 838 23.25 7.96 0.52
CA GLY A 838 24.55 7.85 1.17
C GLY A 838 24.60 8.39 2.61
N HIS A 839 25.65 7.96 3.32
CA HIS A 839 25.98 8.37 4.69
C HIS A 839 26.66 9.75 4.73
N ALA A 840 26.41 10.51 5.79
CA ALA A 840 27.07 11.79 6.07
C ALA A 840 27.09 12.11 7.57
N THR A 841 28.02 12.97 7.99
CA THR A 841 28.02 13.61 9.32
C THR A 841 27.73 15.12 9.25
N ASN A 842 27.17 15.68 10.33
CA ASN A 842 26.98 17.13 10.50
C ASN A 842 28.30 17.90 10.30
N ALA A 843 29.42 17.35 10.77
CA ALA A 843 30.73 17.98 10.69
C ALA A 843 31.27 18.07 9.26
N GLU A 844 31.05 17.06 8.42
CA GLU A 844 31.50 17.05 7.03
C GLU A 844 30.71 18.06 6.19
N ILE A 845 29.38 18.06 6.29
CA ILE A 845 28.54 18.99 5.52
C ILE A 845 28.79 20.45 5.98
N ARG A 846 28.91 20.69 7.28
CA ARG A 846 29.29 22.01 7.81
C ARG A 846 30.70 22.45 7.35
N ALA A 847 31.61 21.53 7.05
CA ALA A 847 32.92 21.84 6.48
C ALA A 847 32.90 22.14 4.96
N LEU A 848 31.85 21.75 4.23
CA LEU A 848 31.60 22.19 2.84
C LEU A 848 31.02 23.62 2.80
N ILE A 849 30.13 23.92 3.75
CA ILE A 849 29.47 25.23 3.91
C ILE A 849 30.44 26.26 4.49
N HIS A 850 31.26 25.87 5.48
CA HIS A 850 32.26 26.72 6.15
C HIS A 850 33.69 26.13 6.06
N PRO A 851 34.26 26.05 4.85
CA PRO A 851 35.60 25.49 4.67
C PRO A 851 36.68 26.44 5.19
N ALA A 852 37.76 25.87 5.73
CA ALA A 852 38.91 26.63 6.25
C ALA A 852 39.68 27.46 5.19
N SER A 853 39.31 27.35 3.91
CA SER A 853 39.76 28.20 2.80
C SER A 853 39.02 29.53 2.70
N GLY A 854 37.83 29.65 3.31
CA GLY A 854 36.88 30.76 3.13
C GLY A 854 36.07 30.70 1.82
N ALA A 855 36.46 29.88 0.85
CA ALA A 855 35.73 29.68 -0.40
C ALA A 855 34.70 28.55 -0.23
N ARG A 856 33.45 28.91 0.09
CA ARG A 856 32.32 27.98 0.25
C ARG A 856 32.04 27.21 -1.04
N ILE A 857 31.46 26.02 -0.91
CA ILE A 857 30.92 25.28 -2.05
C ILE A 857 29.76 26.05 -2.71
N LYS A 858 29.72 26.06 -4.05
CA LYS A 858 28.62 26.62 -4.85
C LYS A 858 27.94 25.54 -5.70
N PHE A 859 26.73 25.81 -6.19
CA PHE A 859 25.98 24.88 -7.05
C PHE A 859 26.82 24.35 -8.24
N GLN A 860 27.55 25.24 -8.92
CA GLN A 860 28.42 24.92 -10.05
C GLN A 860 29.67 24.11 -9.70
N ASP A 861 29.98 23.86 -8.42
CA ASP A 861 31.01 22.90 -8.01
C ASP A 861 30.44 21.47 -7.99
N ILE A 862 29.15 21.33 -7.67
CA ILE A 862 28.42 20.06 -7.56
C ILE A 862 27.99 19.52 -8.93
N PHE A 863 27.48 20.39 -9.81
CA PHE A 863 26.88 20.00 -11.10
C PHE A 863 27.49 20.71 -12.32
N ASP A 864 27.66 19.96 -13.41
CA ASP A 864 27.62 20.52 -14.76
C ASP A 864 26.14 20.70 -15.17
N THR A 865 25.81 21.76 -15.92
CA THR A 865 24.46 21.96 -16.49
C THR A 865 24.49 22.38 -17.95
N GLU A 866 23.43 22.05 -18.69
CA GLU A 866 23.20 22.53 -20.07
C GLU A 866 21.72 22.95 -20.28
N PRO A 867 21.37 23.63 -21.39
CA PRO A 867 19.98 23.92 -21.74
C PRO A 867 19.20 22.66 -22.13
N VAL A 868 17.97 22.53 -21.66
CA VAL A 868 17.03 21.48 -22.10
C VAL A 868 16.63 21.69 -23.56
N ASN A 869 16.57 20.62 -24.35
CA ASN A 869 16.18 20.65 -25.75
C ASN A 869 15.05 19.66 -26.02
N GLU A 870 13.86 20.15 -26.39
CA GLU A 870 12.66 19.33 -26.67
C GLU A 870 12.35 18.27 -25.58
N SER A 871 12.51 18.67 -24.30
CA SER A 871 12.40 17.79 -23.12
C SER A 871 13.36 16.59 -23.13
N ALA A 872 14.59 16.82 -23.60
CA ALA A 872 15.70 15.88 -23.55
C ALA A 872 17.05 16.60 -23.27
N CYS A 873 18.07 15.81 -22.93
CA CYS A 873 19.44 16.26 -22.65
C CYS A 873 20.47 15.56 -23.55
N SER A 874 21.69 16.11 -23.60
CA SER A 874 22.86 15.48 -24.22
C SER A 874 23.29 14.22 -23.48
N ALA A 875 24.01 13.34 -24.18
CA ALA A 875 24.50 12.09 -23.62
C ALA A 875 25.43 12.32 -22.40
N GLY A 876 24.99 11.84 -21.23
CA GLY A 876 25.71 11.97 -19.96
C GLY A 876 25.19 13.08 -19.03
N PHE A 877 24.16 13.82 -19.45
CA PHE A 877 23.29 14.59 -18.56
C PHE A 877 21.98 13.83 -18.34
N THR A 878 21.35 14.06 -17.20
CA THR A 878 20.03 13.54 -16.83
C THR A 878 19.04 14.70 -16.78
N LEU A 879 17.81 14.45 -17.23
CA LEU A 879 16.72 15.40 -17.15
C LEU A 879 16.12 15.34 -15.73
N VAL A 880 16.04 16.48 -15.04
CA VAL A 880 15.62 16.60 -13.65
C VAL A 880 14.53 17.67 -13.53
N ARG A 881 13.58 17.43 -12.61
CA ARG A 881 12.47 18.32 -12.27
C ARG A 881 12.32 18.30 -10.74
N ALA A 882 13.17 19.05 -10.03
CA ALA A 882 13.31 18.95 -8.57
C ALA A 882 13.97 20.18 -7.93
N ASN A 883 13.69 21.38 -8.45
CA ASN A 883 14.17 22.65 -7.88
C ASN A 883 13.21 23.23 -6.80
N GLY A 884 11.94 22.81 -6.78
CA GLY A 884 10.94 23.17 -5.76
C GLY A 884 10.16 24.44 -6.05
N ASP A 885 10.86 25.48 -6.49
CA ASP A 885 10.28 26.81 -6.73
C ASP A 885 9.38 26.85 -7.98
N ASN A 886 9.49 25.90 -8.93
CA ASN A 886 8.67 25.88 -10.15
C ASN A 886 8.57 24.48 -10.83
N GLU A 887 8.02 24.46 -12.05
CA GLU A 887 7.87 23.28 -12.92
C GLU A 887 8.89 23.23 -14.09
N ASP A 888 10.04 23.91 -13.97
CA ASP A 888 11.07 23.90 -15.01
C ASP A 888 11.83 22.56 -15.07
N LEU A 889 12.37 22.27 -16.26
CA LEU A 889 13.25 21.14 -16.50
C LEU A 889 14.71 21.60 -16.47
N GLU A 890 15.58 20.77 -15.88
CA GLU A 890 17.03 20.98 -15.83
C GLU A 890 17.78 19.79 -16.44
N CYS A 891 18.76 20.05 -17.30
CA CYS A 891 19.74 19.02 -17.69
C CYS A 891 20.95 19.10 -16.75
N LEU A 892 21.00 18.18 -15.79
CA LEU A 892 22.00 18.14 -14.73
C LEU A 892 22.95 16.95 -14.89
N LYS A 893 24.20 17.13 -14.46
CA LYS A 893 25.19 16.05 -14.41
C LYS A 893 26.09 16.23 -13.19
N LEU A 894 26.11 15.23 -12.32
CA LEU A 894 26.95 15.20 -11.13
C LEU A 894 28.44 15.25 -11.50
N ARG A 895 29.20 16.08 -10.78
CA ARG A 895 30.66 16.10 -10.89
C ARG A 895 31.32 15.01 -10.05
N PRO A 896 32.36 14.31 -10.54
CA PRO A 896 32.95 13.19 -9.82
C PRO A 896 33.48 13.57 -8.43
N GLY A 897 33.05 12.86 -7.39
CA GLY A 897 33.45 13.12 -6.01
C GLY A 897 32.53 14.10 -5.25
N MET A 898 31.48 14.63 -5.90
CA MET A 898 30.50 15.54 -5.29
C MET A 898 29.25 14.83 -4.77
N GLU A 899 29.25 13.50 -4.71
CA GLU A 899 28.11 12.68 -4.24
C GLU A 899 27.61 13.11 -2.85
N LEU A 900 28.54 13.36 -1.91
CA LEU A 900 28.23 13.80 -0.54
C LEU A 900 27.65 15.22 -0.48
N ALA A 901 28.12 16.12 -1.35
CA ALA A 901 27.60 17.48 -1.43
C ALA A 901 26.19 17.49 -2.04
N ALA A 902 26.02 16.78 -3.16
CA ALA A 902 24.73 16.65 -3.83
C ALA A 902 23.66 16.02 -2.92
N SER A 903 24.01 14.95 -2.19
CA SER A 903 23.06 14.23 -1.34
C SER A 903 22.62 14.97 -0.06
N ARG A 904 23.20 16.13 0.25
CA ARG A 904 22.89 16.92 1.46
C ARG A 904 22.66 18.40 1.24
N LEU A 905 23.10 18.99 0.13
CA LEU A 905 22.89 20.40 -0.22
C LEU A 905 21.92 20.60 -1.39
N GLU A 906 21.75 19.56 -2.22
CA GLU A 906 20.89 19.53 -3.41
C GLU A 906 20.06 18.22 -3.42
N THR A 907 19.61 17.81 -2.24
CA THR A 907 19.08 16.47 -1.93
C THR A 907 18.03 15.98 -2.92
N ARG A 908 17.13 16.87 -3.33
CA ARG A 908 15.99 16.60 -4.22
C ARG A 908 16.43 16.41 -5.68
N ARG A 909 17.35 17.25 -6.17
CA ARG A 909 18.02 17.03 -7.46
C ARG A 909 18.82 15.73 -7.46
N TYR A 910 19.53 15.42 -6.36
CA TYR A 910 20.29 14.18 -6.24
C TYR A 910 19.41 12.93 -6.14
N SER A 911 18.26 13.00 -5.48
CA SER A 911 17.33 11.87 -5.37
C SER A 911 16.75 11.48 -6.73
N VAL A 912 16.35 12.45 -7.57
CA VAL A 912 15.94 12.20 -8.97
C VAL A 912 17.10 11.63 -9.80
N LEU A 913 18.32 12.16 -9.67
CA LEU A 913 19.51 11.58 -10.32
C LEU A 913 19.79 10.12 -9.90
N LYS A 914 19.26 9.69 -8.75
CA LYS A 914 19.33 8.32 -8.21
C LYS A 914 18.08 7.48 -8.54
N GLY A 915 17.06 8.06 -9.17
CA GLY A 915 15.80 7.39 -9.53
C GLY A 915 14.78 7.27 -8.38
N ALA A 916 14.80 8.22 -7.44
CA ALA A 916 13.72 8.43 -6.48
C ALA A 916 12.59 9.29 -7.08
N THR A 917 11.49 9.45 -6.34
CA THR A 917 10.35 10.28 -6.72
C THR A 917 10.48 11.68 -6.10
N ALA A 918 10.41 12.71 -6.95
CA ALA A 918 10.28 14.11 -6.55
C ALA A 918 9.09 14.72 -7.34
N GLU A 919 7.89 14.25 -7.03
CA GLU A 919 6.66 14.52 -7.78
C GLU A 919 5.48 14.91 -6.87
N LEU A 920 5.62 14.83 -5.54
CA LEU A 920 4.62 15.33 -4.59
C LEU A 920 4.47 16.85 -4.72
N THR A 921 3.30 17.34 -4.34
CA THR A 921 2.98 18.76 -4.18
C THR A 921 2.50 18.94 -2.75
N LYS A 922 3.02 19.95 -2.03
CA LYS A 922 2.61 20.31 -0.67
C LYS A 922 2.60 19.10 0.29
N GLU A 923 3.77 18.54 0.60
CA GLU A 923 3.89 17.48 1.61
C GLU A 923 4.12 18.10 3.00
N GLU A 924 3.05 18.16 3.79
CA GLU A 924 3.01 18.99 4.99
C GLU A 924 3.40 18.19 6.26
N GLY A 925 2.72 18.43 7.39
CA GLY A 925 2.98 17.73 8.66
C GLY A 925 2.74 16.21 8.65
N LEU A 926 3.45 15.52 9.56
CA LEU A 926 3.45 14.07 9.76
C LEU A 926 3.30 13.68 11.24
N THR A 927 2.59 12.59 11.52
CA THR A 927 2.48 12.00 12.87
C THR A 927 2.41 10.47 12.87
N TYR A 928 2.67 9.82 14.02
CA TYR A 928 2.81 8.36 14.13
C TYR A 928 1.77 7.68 15.03
N ASP A 929 1.31 6.50 14.59
CA ASP A 929 0.40 5.59 15.28
C ASP A 929 1.16 4.34 15.79
N PRO A 930 1.48 4.27 17.09
CA PRO A 930 2.15 3.12 17.71
C PRO A 930 1.23 1.91 17.94
N GLU A 931 -0.08 2.01 17.70
CA GLU A 931 -1.00 0.87 17.84
C GLU A 931 -1.12 0.09 16.52
N LEU A 932 -0.96 0.76 15.39
CA LEU A 932 -1.08 0.19 14.04
C LEU A 932 0.23 0.13 13.26
N ASN A 933 1.33 0.68 13.79
CA ASN A 933 2.60 0.91 13.10
C ASN A 933 2.38 1.64 11.76
N ARG A 934 2.00 2.91 11.84
CA ARG A 934 1.57 3.70 10.67
C ARG A 934 1.90 5.17 10.88
N ILE A 935 2.33 5.87 9.83
CA ILE A 935 2.37 7.33 9.83
C ILE A 935 1.17 7.89 9.07
N TYR A 936 0.70 9.04 9.53
CA TYR A 936 -0.28 9.86 8.83
C TYR A 936 0.42 11.13 8.34
N VAL A 937 0.27 11.44 7.05
CA VAL A 937 0.91 12.58 6.37
C VAL A 937 -0.19 13.38 5.69
N ALA A 938 -0.18 14.70 5.83
CA ALA A 938 -1.12 15.56 5.11
C ALA A 938 -0.51 16.08 3.80
N LEU A 939 -1.38 16.24 2.79
CA LEU A 939 -1.05 16.96 1.56
C LEU A 939 -2.04 18.11 1.38
N SER A 940 -1.60 19.37 1.38
CA SER A 940 -2.50 20.52 1.24
C SER A 940 -3.09 20.71 -0.16
N ASP A 941 -2.36 20.34 -1.21
CA ASP A 941 -2.87 20.38 -2.59
C ASP A 941 -2.34 19.21 -3.42
N VAL A 942 -3.25 18.28 -3.75
CA VAL A 942 -2.93 17.16 -4.64
C VAL A 942 -3.11 17.63 -6.09
N SER A 943 -2.18 18.44 -6.60
CA SER A 943 -2.15 18.79 -8.04
C SER A 943 -0.73 19.11 -8.52
N ALA A 944 -0.56 20.11 -9.39
CA ALA A 944 0.69 20.50 -10.06
C ALA A 944 1.51 19.30 -10.59
N SER A 945 2.57 18.88 -9.88
CA SER A 945 3.49 17.82 -10.31
C SER A 945 2.93 16.40 -10.26
N MET A 946 1.81 16.18 -9.57
CA MET A 946 1.24 14.85 -9.28
C MET A 946 0.37 14.24 -10.41
N ALA A 947 0.40 14.82 -11.61
CA ALA A 947 -0.30 14.32 -12.79
C ALA A 947 0.70 14.06 -13.93
N ALA A 948 0.33 13.29 -14.95
CA ALA A 948 1.24 12.96 -16.07
C ALA A 948 1.87 14.20 -16.75
N GLN A 949 3.19 14.37 -16.58
CA GLN A 949 4.03 15.46 -17.10
C GLN A 949 4.94 15.01 -18.25
N SER A 950 5.22 15.93 -19.20
CA SER A 950 6.24 15.69 -20.23
C SER A 950 7.66 15.86 -19.68
N GLY A 951 8.51 14.85 -19.84
CA GLY A 951 9.93 14.93 -19.46
C GLY A 951 10.23 14.68 -17.98
N GLY A 952 9.30 14.08 -17.24
CA GLY A 952 9.56 13.50 -15.91
C GLY A 952 9.53 11.96 -15.94
N ASP A 953 9.92 11.32 -14.85
CA ASP A 953 9.83 9.86 -14.69
C ASP A 953 8.36 9.39 -14.58
N ASN A 954 7.47 10.22 -14.03
CA ASN A 954 6.04 9.97 -13.87
C ASN A 954 5.75 8.73 -12.99
N HIS A 955 6.29 8.76 -11.78
CA HIS A 955 5.96 7.82 -10.71
C HIS A 955 4.54 8.00 -10.18
N ILE A 956 3.99 9.22 -10.25
CA ILE A 956 2.65 9.62 -9.80
C ILE A 956 1.84 10.14 -11.00
N ASP A 957 0.59 9.69 -11.12
CA ASP A 957 -0.39 10.24 -12.06
C ASP A 957 -1.81 10.10 -11.50
N VAL A 958 -2.26 11.13 -10.78
CA VAL A 958 -3.53 11.14 -10.02
C VAL A 958 -4.48 12.26 -10.46
N ALA A 959 -5.77 12.09 -10.18
CA ALA A 959 -6.75 13.15 -10.41
C ALA A 959 -6.54 14.32 -9.42
N PRO A 960 -6.52 15.58 -9.91
CA PRO A 960 -6.17 16.71 -9.06
C PRO A 960 -7.24 17.03 -8.01
N ASN A 961 -6.85 17.04 -6.73
CA ASN A 961 -7.68 17.47 -5.61
C ASN A 961 -7.01 18.59 -4.81
N ARG A 962 -7.28 19.83 -5.23
CA ARG A 962 -6.85 21.06 -4.55
C ARG A 962 -7.38 21.26 -3.12
N CYS A 963 -8.32 20.46 -2.63
CA CYS A 963 -8.71 20.48 -1.21
C CYS A 963 -7.84 19.56 -0.34
N GLY A 964 -6.81 18.93 -0.93
CA GLY A 964 -5.83 18.12 -0.23
C GLY A 964 -6.42 16.86 0.42
N GLY A 965 -5.71 16.33 1.40
CA GLY A 965 -6.15 15.19 2.19
C GLY A 965 -5.08 14.68 3.15
N VAL A 966 -5.51 13.97 4.18
CA VAL A 966 -4.60 13.18 5.01
C VAL A 966 -4.53 11.75 4.46
N TYR A 967 -3.31 11.26 4.36
CA TYR A 967 -2.91 9.96 3.85
C TYR A 967 -2.34 9.10 4.98
N ALA A 968 -2.31 7.80 4.74
CA ALA A 968 -1.81 6.79 5.65
C ALA A 968 -0.74 5.96 4.93
N LEU A 969 0.36 5.73 5.63
CA LEU A 969 1.47 4.90 5.16
C LEU A 969 1.76 3.86 6.25
N ASP A 970 1.60 2.57 5.93
CA ASP A 970 1.98 1.49 6.87
C ASP A 970 3.51 1.46 7.04
N VAL A 971 3.96 1.13 8.25
CA VAL A 971 5.38 1.20 8.68
C VAL A 971 5.85 -0.15 9.24
N GLY A 972 7.10 -0.52 8.96
CA GLY A 972 7.67 -1.77 9.48
C GLY A 972 9.16 -1.98 9.14
N PRO A 973 9.69 -3.18 9.43
CA PRO A 973 11.10 -3.48 9.26
C PRO A 973 11.53 -3.50 7.79
N TRP A 974 12.61 -2.76 7.51
CA TRP A 974 13.28 -2.74 6.21
C TRP A 974 14.74 -3.19 6.33
N VAL A 975 15.14 -4.03 5.38
CA VAL A 975 16.48 -4.60 5.25
C VAL A 975 17.13 -4.13 3.94
N ASP A 976 18.42 -3.87 3.99
CA ASP A 976 19.24 -3.59 2.80
C ASP A 976 19.46 -4.88 1.96
N LEU A 977 20.03 -4.72 0.77
CA LEU A 977 20.27 -5.76 -0.23
C LEU A 977 21.14 -6.95 0.27
N ASP A 978 21.91 -6.76 1.35
CA ASP A 978 22.69 -7.82 1.99
C ASP A 978 21.93 -8.59 3.09
N GLY A 979 20.73 -8.11 3.47
CA GLY A 979 19.89 -8.65 4.54
C GLY A 979 20.06 -7.97 5.90
N THR A 980 20.86 -6.91 6.01
CA THR A 980 21.02 -6.13 7.24
C THR A 980 19.78 -5.27 7.50
N LEU A 981 19.20 -5.37 8.69
CA LEU A 981 18.14 -4.47 9.16
C LEU A 981 18.67 -3.04 9.26
N VAL A 982 18.07 -2.13 8.47
CA VAL A 982 18.38 -0.70 8.53
C VAL A 982 17.57 -0.06 9.67
N THR A 983 16.26 -0.34 9.68
CA THR A 983 15.28 0.19 10.63
C THR A 983 14.07 -0.73 10.79
N GLU A 984 13.42 -0.69 11.95
CA GLU A 984 12.08 -1.27 12.22
C GLU A 984 10.93 -0.35 11.75
N TYR A 985 11.25 0.86 11.25
CA TYR A 985 10.34 1.99 11.08
C TYR A 985 10.32 2.61 9.67
N ALA A 986 10.56 1.82 8.63
CA ALA A 986 10.43 2.30 7.25
C ALA A 986 8.96 2.25 6.77
N ALA A 987 8.51 3.26 6.03
CA ALA A 987 7.20 3.21 5.38
C ALA A 987 7.23 2.28 4.15
N VAL A 988 6.14 1.55 3.90
CA VAL A 988 6.07 0.52 2.83
C VAL A 988 4.98 0.75 1.79
N ASN A 989 4.01 1.62 2.07
CA ASN A 989 2.92 1.97 1.15
C ASN A 989 2.41 3.40 1.42
N TRP A 990 1.52 3.89 0.56
CA TRP A 990 0.79 5.15 0.72
C TRP A 990 -0.65 4.94 0.26
N TYR A 991 -1.65 5.46 0.96
CA TYR A 991 -3.07 5.44 0.54
C TYR A 991 -3.91 6.50 1.26
N PRO A 992 -5.06 6.96 0.72
CA PRO A 992 -5.86 8.02 1.34
C PRO A 992 -6.58 7.54 2.61
N LEU A 993 -6.51 8.35 3.68
CA LEU A 993 -7.29 8.17 4.91
C LEU A 993 -8.57 9.02 4.88
N VAL A 994 -8.43 10.33 4.63
CA VAL A 994 -9.53 11.29 4.54
C VAL A 994 -9.13 12.44 3.63
N VAL A 995 -9.84 12.61 2.51
CA VAL A 995 -9.55 13.64 1.51
C VAL A 995 -10.53 14.81 1.60
N GLY A 996 -10.04 16.02 1.35
CA GLY A 996 -10.88 17.21 1.21
C GLY A 996 -11.77 17.12 -0.04
N GLN A 997 -12.90 17.83 -0.05
CA GLN A 997 -13.85 17.78 -1.16
C GLN A 997 -14.02 19.14 -1.81
N GLN A 998 -13.62 19.26 -3.08
CA GLN A 998 -13.97 20.42 -3.92
C GLN A 998 -15.49 20.50 -4.14
N VAL A 999 -16.01 21.73 -4.13
CA VAL A 999 -17.43 21.99 -4.41
C VAL A 999 -17.59 23.08 -5.48
N PRO A 1000 -18.66 23.05 -6.29
CA PRO A 1000 -19.07 24.23 -7.05
C PRO A 1000 -19.31 25.40 -6.09
N ALA A 1001 -18.85 26.60 -6.46
CA ALA A 1001 -18.91 27.78 -5.61
C ALA A 1001 -20.31 28.00 -5.02
N TYR A 1002 -20.40 28.12 -3.69
CA TYR A 1002 -21.67 28.30 -2.99
C TYR A 1002 -22.39 29.57 -3.47
N PRO A 1003 -23.73 29.57 -3.58
CA PRO A 1003 -24.49 30.77 -3.97
C PRO A 1003 -24.18 31.95 -3.05
N ALA A 1004 -24.11 33.18 -3.60
CA ALA A 1004 -23.76 34.39 -2.84
C ALA A 1004 -24.76 34.74 -1.70
N SER A 1005 -25.93 34.10 -1.65
CA SER A 1005 -26.91 34.18 -0.56
C SER A 1005 -26.73 33.10 0.53
N SER A 1006 -25.82 32.15 0.34
CA SER A 1006 -25.47 31.10 1.29
C SER A 1006 -24.58 31.64 2.41
N PRO A 1007 -24.73 31.19 3.68
CA PRO A 1007 -23.73 31.47 4.72
C PRO A 1007 -22.34 30.91 4.38
N TYR A 1008 -22.27 29.94 3.45
CA TYR A 1008 -21.05 29.30 2.99
C TYR A 1008 -20.41 29.96 1.75
N ALA A 1009 -20.96 31.09 1.27
CA ALA A 1009 -20.34 31.86 0.19
C ALA A 1009 -18.87 32.22 0.52
N GLY A 1010 -18.00 32.22 -0.49
CA GLY A 1010 -16.56 32.44 -0.34
C GLY A 1010 -15.72 31.15 -0.21
N ASN A 1011 -16.31 30.04 0.24
CA ASN A 1011 -15.61 28.76 0.36
C ASN A 1011 -15.61 28.01 -0.99
N SER A 1012 -14.51 27.34 -1.33
CA SER A 1012 -14.35 26.52 -2.55
C SER A 1012 -14.14 25.02 -2.26
N CYS A 1013 -13.82 24.68 -1.02
CA CYS A 1013 -13.93 23.32 -0.48
C CYS A 1013 -15.21 23.17 0.35
N SER A 1014 -15.59 21.93 0.64
CA SER A 1014 -16.80 21.57 1.38
C SER A 1014 -16.67 21.93 2.85
N VAL A 1015 -17.47 22.87 3.35
CA VAL A 1015 -17.46 23.33 4.76
C VAL A 1015 -17.76 22.23 5.81
N GLY A 1016 -18.10 21.01 5.38
CA GLY A 1016 -18.29 19.81 6.19
C GLY A 1016 -17.17 18.76 6.06
N GLY A 1017 -16.06 19.09 5.39
CA GLY A 1017 -14.86 18.26 5.23
C GLY A 1017 -13.60 19.13 5.23
N LEU A 1018 -12.45 18.51 4.94
CA LEU A 1018 -11.16 19.19 4.92
C LEU A 1018 -11.00 20.12 3.70
N ALA A 1019 -10.20 21.17 3.89
CA ALA A 1019 -9.60 21.98 2.85
C ALA A 1019 -8.14 22.23 3.20
N SER A 1020 -7.22 21.84 2.31
CA SER A 1020 -5.76 21.97 2.48
C SER A 1020 -5.30 21.63 3.91
N PRO A 1021 -5.44 20.35 4.30
CA PRO A 1021 -5.00 19.92 5.61
C PRO A 1021 -3.47 19.98 5.67
N ASP A 1022 -3.01 20.66 6.70
CA ASP A 1022 -1.62 20.94 7.01
C ASP A 1022 -1.19 20.02 8.17
N ASN A 1023 -0.95 20.53 9.38
CA ASN A 1023 -0.28 19.77 10.40
C ASN A 1023 -1.19 18.78 11.12
N VAL A 1024 -0.61 17.68 11.58
CA VAL A 1024 -1.35 16.55 12.15
C VAL A 1024 -0.74 16.03 13.45
N THR A 1025 -1.59 15.57 14.37
CA THR A 1025 -1.13 14.91 15.62
C THR A 1025 -2.06 13.78 16.04
N TYR A 1026 -1.51 12.62 16.34
CA TYR A 1026 -2.28 11.44 16.75
C TYR A 1026 -2.27 11.25 18.26
N LEU A 1027 -3.42 10.85 18.81
CA LEU A 1027 -3.59 10.44 20.20
C LEU A 1027 -3.81 8.92 20.29
N PRO A 1028 -2.78 8.14 20.67
CA PRO A 1028 -2.90 6.71 20.98
C PRO A 1028 -3.94 6.46 22.08
N LYS A 1029 -4.40 5.21 22.24
CA LYS A 1029 -5.39 4.75 23.24
C LYS A 1029 -6.79 5.36 23.12
N TYR A 1030 -6.93 6.49 22.42
CA TYR A 1030 -8.19 7.15 22.07
C TYR A 1030 -8.46 7.16 20.55
N GLN A 1031 -7.51 6.68 19.74
CA GLN A 1031 -7.62 6.48 18.29
C GLN A 1031 -8.20 7.71 17.57
N THR A 1032 -7.66 8.87 17.92
CA THR A 1032 -8.12 10.19 17.50
C THR A 1032 -6.96 10.94 16.85
N LEU A 1033 -7.10 11.23 15.57
CA LEU A 1033 -6.19 12.09 14.80
C LEU A 1033 -6.72 13.52 14.84
N ILE A 1034 -5.86 14.49 15.09
CA ILE A 1034 -6.16 15.92 14.91
C ILE A 1034 -5.49 16.40 13.62
N ILE A 1035 -6.17 17.28 12.89
CA ILE A 1035 -5.79 17.79 11.58
C ILE A 1035 -6.00 19.32 11.61
N GLY A 1036 -4.98 20.09 11.31
CA GLY A 1036 -5.07 21.53 11.02
C GLY A 1036 -5.38 21.79 9.55
N GLU A 1037 -5.79 23.02 9.25
CA GLU A 1037 -5.90 23.58 7.89
C GLU A 1037 -5.03 24.84 7.77
N ASP A 1038 -4.38 24.98 6.61
CA ASP A 1038 -3.87 26.23 6.00
C ASP A 1038 -4.62 26.40 4.68
N THR A 1039 -5.64 27.27 4.62
CA THR A 1039 -6.54 27.27 3.47
C THR A 1039 -7.34 28.55 3.21
N GLY A 1040 -6.81 29.36 2.30
CA GLY A 1040 -7.58 30.28 1.45
C GLY A 1040 -8.66 29.63 0.54
N ARG A 1041 -9.08 28.39 0.84
CA ARG A 1041 -10.26 27.71 0.26
C ARG A 1041 -11.43 27.58 1.23
N HIS A 1042 -11.20 27.75 2.53
CA HIS A 1042 -12.21 28.15 3.50
C HIS A 1042 -12.10 29.68 3.75
N GLN A 1043 -12.97 30.24 4.58
CA GLN A 1043 -12.83 31.63 5.06
C GLN A 1043 -12.30 31.74 6.50
N ASN A 1044 -12.28 30.61 7.19
CA ASN A 1044 -11.90 30.44 8.58
C ASN A 1044 -11.47 28.99 8.73
N ASP A 1045 -10.17 28.79 8.83
CA ASP A 1045 -9.46 27.53 8.97
C ASP A 1045 -9.93 26.79 10.20
N ALA A 1046 -9.98 25.46 10.09
CA ALA A 1046 -10.58 24.60 11.10
C ALA A 1046 -9.61 23.52 11.56
N MET A 1047 -9.36 23.47 12.86
CA MET A 1047 -8.79 22.27 13.47
C MET A 1047 -9.90 21.22 13.61
N TRP A 1048 -9.65 20.02 13.11
CA TRP A 1048 -10.58 18.90 13.10
C TRP A 1048 -10.10 17.73 13.97
N SER A 1049 -11.05 17.03 14.60
CA SER A 1049 -10.85 15.74 15.25
C SER A 1049 -11.42 14.63 14.36
N TYR A 1050 -10.58 13.72 13.87
CA TYR A 1050 -10.95 12.52 13.12
C TYR A 1050 -10.83 11.28 14.02
N HIS A 1051 -11.96 10.66 14.34
CA HIS A 1051 -12.03 9.43 15.15
C HIS A 1051 -11.92 8.18 14.25
N MET A 1052 -10.75 7.54 14.28
CA MET A 1052 -10.36 6.46 13.34
C MET A 1052 -11.39 5.33 13.25
N PRO A 1053 -11.92 4.76 14.36
CA PRO A 1053 -12.82 3.59 14.30
C PRO A 1053 -14.22 3.86 13.72
N SER A 1054 -14.56 5.11 13.40
CA SER A 1054 -15.82 5.44 12.75
C SER A 1054 -15.72 6.40 11.57
N GLY A 1055 -14.51 6.85 11.21
CA GLY A 1055 -14.30 7.90 10.21
C GLY A 1055 -15.08 9.20 10.50
N ARG A 1056 -15.37 9.50 11.77
CA ARG A 1056 -16.09 10.73 12.13
C ARG A 1056 -15.09 11.87 12.21
N LEU A 1057 -15.16 12.79 11.26
CA LEU A 1057 -14.59 14.12 11.33
C LEU A 1057 -15.50 15.03 12.19
N THR A 1058 -14.94 15.93 13.00
CA THR A 1058 -15.68 16.87 13.87
C THR A 1058 -14.84 18.13 14.05
N ARG A 1059 -15.42 19.31 13.84
CA ARG A 1059 -14.68 20.58 13.92
C ARG A 1059 -14.50 21.00 15.37
N ILE A 1060 -13.25 21.16 15.81
CA ILE A 1060 -12.89 21.44 17.22
C ILE A 1060 -12.30 22.83 17.46
N MET A 1061 -11.87 23.52 16.40
CA MET A 1061 -11.47 24.93 16.43
C MET A 1061 -11.88 25.63 15.13
N THR A 1062 -12.06 26.96 15.17
CA THR A 1062 -11.94 27.83 13.99
C THR A 1062 -11.16 29.09 14.34
N THR A 1063 -10.45 29.62 13.35
CA THR A 1063 -9.66 30.86 13.42
C THR A 1063 -10.47 32.10 13.05
N PRO A 1064 -9.91 33.31 13.24
CA PRO A 1064 -10.32 34.51 12.51
C PRO A 1064 -10.11 34.38 10.99
N TYR A 1065 -10.61 35.34 10.22
CA TYR A 1065 -10.39 35.44 8.78
C TYR A 1065 -8.91 35.40 8.37
N GLY A 1066 -8.58 34.64 7.32
CA GLY A 1066 -7.24 34.58 6.72
C GLY A 1066 -6.15 34.24 7.74
N SER A 1067 -6.36 33.17 8.49
CA SER A 1067 -5.38 32.65 9.45
C SER A 1067 -5.55 31.15 9.67
N GLU A 1068 -4.48 30.42 9.41
CA GLU A 1068 -4.31 28.97 9.51
C GLU A 1068 -4.14 28.42 10.95
N THR A 1069 -3.92 27.11 11.07
CA THR A 1069 -3.89 26.35 12.34
C THR A 1069 -2.69 25.41 12.54
N THR A 1070 -1.47 25.90 12.30
CA THR A 1070 -0.22 25.10 12.14
C THR A 1070 0.27 24.25 13.32
N SER A 1071 -0.11 24.54 14.56
CA SER A 1071 0.37 23.78 15.74
C SER A 1071 -0.68 22.90 16.44
N PRO A 1072 -1.38 21.96 15.77
CA PRO A 1072 -2.13 20.92 16.43
C PRO A 1072 -1.15 19.89 16.99
N TYR A 1073 -0.85 19.93 18.29
CA TYR A 1073 0.08 18.96 18.91
C TYR A 1073 -0.41 18.43 20.25
N TRP A 1074 -0.53 17.10 20.38
CA TRP A 1074 -0.92 16.45 21.64
C TRP A 1074 0.23 16.36 22.63
N VAL A 1075 -0.02 16.82 23.86
CA VAL A 1075 0.85 16.61 25.02
C VAL A 1075 0.04 15.82 26.05
N THR A 1076 0.25 14.51 26.09
CA THR A 1076 -0.58 13.56 26.86
C THR A 1076 -0.49 13.75 28.37
N ASN A 1077 0.69 14.09 28.88
CA ASN A 1077 0.94 14.31 30.29
C ASN A 1077 2.02 15.39 30.51
N PHE A 1078 1.59 16.56 30.94
CA PHE A 1078 2.43 17.67 31.35
C PHE A 1078 2.05 18.05 32.78
N GLY A 1079 2.76 17.51 33.77
CA GLY A 1079 2.46 17.76 35.19
C GLY A 1079 1.13 17.16 35.68
N GLY A 1080 0.68 16.05 35.10
CA GLY A 1080 -0.58 15.38 35.48
C GLY A 1080 -1.81 15.79 34.68
N TYR A 1081 -1.64 16.68 33.68
CA TYR A 1081 -2.71 17.16 32.79
C TYR A 1081 -2.33 16.92 31.33
N GLY A 1082 -3.33 16.60 30.51
CA GLY A 1082 -3.19 16.53 29.04
C GLY A 1082 -3.61 17.84 28.37
N TYR A 1083 -3.01 18.15 27.23
CA TYR A 1083 -3.30 19.34 26.43
C TYR A 1083 -3.24 19.01 24.94
N LEU A 1084 -4.10 19.67 24.15
CA LEU A 1084 -3.91 19.82 22.71
C LEU A 1084 -3.45 21.26 22.47
N ILE A 1085 -2.26 21.44 21.91
CA ILE A 1085 -1.74 22.75 21.53
C ILE A 1085 -2.54 23.26 20.31
N GLY A 1086 -2.64 24.58 20.18
CA GLY A 1086 -3.17 25.23 18.98
C GLY A 1086 -2.51 26.59 18.75
N ALA A 1087 -2.03 26.79 17.52
CA ALA A 1087 -1.63 28.09 16.99
C ALA A 1087 -2.80 28.76 16.23
N VAL A 1088 -2.67 30.06 16.04
CA VAL A 1088 -3.37 30.85 15.03
C VAL A 1088 -2.34 31.81 14.44
N GLN A 1089 -1.82 31.46 13.27
CA GLN A 1089 -0.82 32.21 12.51
C GLN A 1089 -1.44 33.45 11.85
N HIS A 1090 -0.59 34.30 11.27
CA HIS A 1090 -0.89 35.54 10.54
C HIS A 1090 -2.36 36.01 10.49
N PRO A 1091 -2.95 36.53 11.58
CA PRO A 1091 -4.36 36.92 11.58
C PRO A 1091 -4.67 37.99 10.54
N TYR A 1092 -5.61 37.69 9.64
CA TYR A 1092 -5.95 38.49 8.45
C TYR A 1092 -4.84 38.54 7.38
N GLY A 1093 -3.99 37.53 7.28
CA GLY A 1093 -2.80 37.49 6.43
C GLY A 1093 -3.08 37.13 4.96
N GLU A 1094 -3.75 36.00 4.71
CA GLU A 1094 -3.87 35.39 3.37
C GLU A 1094 -4.76 36.19 2.39
N SER A 1095 -6.08 36.03 2.51
CA SER A 1095 -7.10 36.46 1.52
C SER A 1095 -7.94 37.66 1.97
N ASP A 1096 -7.85 38.01 3.25
CA ASP A 1096 -8.83 38.84 3.96
C ASP A 1096 -8.18 40.02 4.71
N GLN A 1097 -7.07 40.56 4.18
CA GLN A 1097 -6.32 41.68 4.77
C GLN A 1097 -7.18 42.93 5.03
N GLU A 1098 -8.26 43.16 4.28
CA GLU A 1098 -9.15 44.29 4.54
C GLU A 1098 -10.02 44.08 5.80
N LYS A 1099 -10.21 42.83 6.25
CA LYS A 1099 -10.94 42.48 7.48
C LYS A 1099 -10.27 42.98 8.75
N LEU A 1100 -8.95 43.19 8.73
CA LEU A 1100 -8.24 43.83 9.84
C LEU A 1100 -8.77 45.25 10.14
N SER A 1101 -9.47 45.89 9.20
CA SER A 1101 -10.11 47.21 9.40
C SER A 1101 -11.53 47.16 9.97
N GLU A 1102 -12.15 45.98 10.10
CA GLU A 1102 -13.51 45.85 10.62
C GLU A 1102 -13.53 45.95 12.17
N PRO A 1103 -14.57 46.54 12.81
CA PRO A 1103 -14.57 46.83 14.25
C PRO A 1103 -14.48 45.61 15.17
N GLU A 1104 -14.83 44.43 14.67
CA GLU A 1104 -14.72 43.14 15.35
C GLU A 1104 -13.28 42.58 15.37
N ALA A 1105 -12.34 43.14 14.58
CA ALA A 1105 -10.98 42.62 14.47
C ALA A 1105 -10.17 42.78 15.77
N SER A 1106 -9.56 41.67 16.19
CA SER A 1106 -8.76 41.55 17.43
C SER A 1106 -7.26 41.87 17.24
N GLY A 1107 -6.92 42.51 16.12
CA GLY A 1107 -5.56 42.86 15.69
C GLY A 1107 -4.77 41.69 15.09
N ALA A 1108 -3.79 42.01 14.25
CA ALA A 1108 -2.95 41.04 13.52
C ALA A 1108 -1.89 40.31 14.38
N ALA A 1109 -1.91 40.45 15.71
CA ALA A 1109 -0.99 39.72 16.59
C ALA A 1109 -1.47 38.28 16.76
N SER A 1110 -0.59 37.31 16.50
CA SER A 1110 -0.92 35.88 16.46
C SER A 1110 -1.23 35.30 17.85
N TRP A 1111 -1.60 34.02 17.92
CA TRP A 1111 -1.89 33.34 19.19
C TRP A 1111 -1.20 31.98 19.30
N VAL A 1112 -0.62 31.71 20.48
CA VAL A 1112 -0.26 30.36 20.92
C VAL A 1112 -1.06 30.02 22.18
N GLY A 1113 -1.71 28.87 22.19
CA GLY A 1113 -2.53 28.41 23.31
C GLY A 1113 -2.75 26.92 23.36
N VAL A 1114 -3.65 26.49 24.26
CA VAL A 1114 -4.02 25.09 24.44
C VAL A 1114 -5.54 24.92 24.51
N ILE A 1115 -6.07 23.84 23.94
CA ILE A 1115 -7.38 23.29 24.22
C ILE A 1115 -7.25 22.31 25.38
N GLY A 1116 -8.05 22.50 26.42
CA GLY A 1116 -8.04 21.67 27.63
C GLY A 1116 -8.32 22.50 28.89
N PRO A 1117 -7.68 22.21 30.03
CA PRO A 1117 -6.86 21.02 30.31
C PRO A 1117 -7.69 19.73 30.39
N PHE A 1118 -7.08 18.61 30.01
CA PHE A 1118 -7.59 17.27 30.23
C PHE A 1118 -6.93 16.64 31.47
N PRO A 1119 -7.51 15.61 32.09
CA PRO A 1119 -6.72 14.67 32.89
C PRO A 1119 -5.59 14.08 32.03
N ALA A 1120 -4.49 13.63 32.65
CA ALA A 1120 -3.42 12.92 31.93
C ALA A 1120 -3.98 11.76 31.06
N LEU A 1121 -3.45 11.66 29.84
CA LEU A 1121 -3.99 10.82 28.76
C LEU A 1121 -3.12 9.58 28.46
N ASP A 1122 -1.98 9.41 29.14
CA ASP A 1122 -1.06 8.27 29.06
C ASP A 1122 -1.62 6.97 29.68
#